data_AF-A0A556MNU7-F1
#
_entry.id   AF-A0A556MNU7-F1
#
_cell.length_a   1.000
_cell.length_b   1.000
_cell.length_c   1.000
_cell.angle_alpha   90.00
_cell.angle_beta   90.00
_cell.angle_gamma   90.00
#
_symmetry.space_group_name_H-M   'P 1'
#
loop_
_entity.id
_entity.type
_entity.pdbx_description
1 polymer ?
#
loop_
_entity_poly.entity_id
_entity_poly.type
_entity_poly.pdbx_seq_one_letter_code
_entity_poly.pdbx_strand_id
1 'polypeptide(L)'
;MNITTVEKLAIIWKSLKPKSYNIITRIIVSAGLGLMAIPSLIQVVCLYFFGKDFYLTIFGQSNILVGLIVVLIGLIYNIISQLIDAPKKPENSIKNSQISNSKIIQVQGDFYEGASSQDLQEIKEILKDNSPLKDEWFKQIQLYKNLLNEYKPKTALKLVEALETRLNDSNLSSNSILRSEIAYLKGLCLEMIKNRVTDAYKCFIIAYELNSIKDVVKERACISYYMTEEYDKAQVLVNDILSTNSLNEFANAINVLLKPDSIAEGMNSVSKIVSGNRDFNRIIHLNVRNKEQFNNLVTSHPQLIQDGVVLTLLESTHQNYKNNLYIAEVAITRFLREFKILFNTIDYDNNRLLISTHNLLDSFMKLLQNSEITEYYVQIDFFRVFTGYLISKDDAAVFELQRLYNQNNNNDELLSLILSNVLQQSDKIDEAIQILNGMSQETPNSISLLLYCHYRADDIESYATTANRRIKLLEKIDSLATEEILRMVGVLAVHDKAKDIDLDKLSNISVEVPQYFEFIKIYRDLYVSGPKEEYTEWLLANKDVILKSEISISHYLQDAFFLNKNFDECITIVELKEDQFLSAFEISNYIWALHYAKANNHKLLKWLKHWRNNLPYNSAFTKLEIQKRTLISDWGECLDICKYAISHDQDELFMLYLAISCFHLNSTDEIENYVETLAKFNYQNAVTALQVANILLQFKFHKEGMELCYYWAKEKDNKQARTMFFMSFLKLPWDDFFVTFDEVEEGCYVFYKINGKDEGFVKIIEPNDEFSKQLLGHKTNDVIEIKRPLGNIVDSYKIGIICNKYLALKMEIIEETKNPQSGLGMQSFNIEEDGSPLDIIHQIAGLPNENPYNVYEEYYSQKILFSQLAFSTSELRENLIHAYYKLVYEKNGLLKMDPKAFPLLDFFQEYDFILDFTSLLHFYILEKEGKYTFKNKFKIPSFIMVLINSYRNKPLGMVHHEDYVLDKEYYDHLIAWINEKCEIINPASLLDIMDDATTGNTIENELGRYLINQAAMVQEFPNSVLITDDLFFYTMYPLSQKKLISTDVFLVYEMVKDTAIEFNVIDPSDNE
;
A
#
# COMPACT_ATOMS: atom_id res chain seq x y z
N MET A 1 -19.41 36.69 -43.91
CA MET A 1 -19.48 35.65 -42.85
C MET A 1 -18.49 34.56 -43.23
N ASN A 2 -17.38 34.45 -42.50
CA ASN A 2 -16.39 33.39 -42.70
C ASN A 2 -16.91 32.11 -42.05
N ILE A 3 -17.39 31.18 -42.86
CA ILE A 3 -17.73 29.83 -42.41
C ILE A 3 -16.43 29.17 -41.94
N THR A 4 -16.39 28.76 -40.69
CA THR A 4 -15.20 28.17 -40.08
C THR A 4 -14.88 26.80 -40.71
N THR A 5 -13.61 26.39 -40.72
CA THR A 5 -13.17 25.09 -41.25
C THR A 5 -13.95 23.92 -40.64
N VAL A 6 -14.36 24.06 -39.38
CA VAL A 6 -15.18 23.10 -38.63
C VAL A 6 -16.58 22.96 -39.21
N GLU A 7 -17.23 24.06 -39.62
CA GLU A 7 -18.55 24.02 -40.24
C GLU A 7 -18.51 23.41 -41.65
N LYS A 8 -17.44 23.65 -42.43
CA LYS A 8 -17.24 22.99 -43.73
C LYS A 8 -17.05 21.47 -43.57
N LEU A 9 -16.24 21.05 -42.59
CA LEU A 9 -16.03 19.63 -42.28
C LEU A 9 -17.33 18.97 -41.77
N ALA A 10 -18.11 19.66 -40.94
CA ALA A 10 -19.40 19.15 -40.45
C ALA A 10 -20.42 18.96 -41.59
N ILE A 11 -20.44 19.85 -42.59
CA ILE A 11 -21.32 19.73 -43.77
C ILE A 11 -20.87 18.56 -44.67
N ILE A 12 -19.57 18.42 -44.93
CA ILE A 12 -19.02 17.29 -45.72
C ILE A 12 -19.31 15.95 -45.01
N TRP A 13 -19.14 15.90 -43.68
CA TRP A 13 -19.42 14.71 -42.88
C TRP A 13 -20.92 14.38 -42.83
N LYS A 14 -21.80 15.38 -42.72
CA LYS A 14 -23.27 15.18 -42.84
C LYS A 14 -23.69 14.63 -44.20
N SER A 15 -22.94 14.94 -45.25
CA SER A 15 -23.20 14.50 -46.63
C SER A 15 -22.75 13.06 -46.88
N LEU A 16 -21.67 12.63 -46.22
CA LEU A 16 -21.11 11.27 -46.32
C LEU A 16 -21.74 10.28 -45.34
N LYS A 17 -22.54 10.75 -44.38
CA LYS A 17 -23.14 9.94 -43.32
C LYS A 17 -24.24 9.00 -43.88
N PRO A 18 -24.06 7.67 -43.80
CA PRO A 18 -25.16 6.75 -44.04
C PRO A 18 -26.16 6.83 -42.87
N LYS A 19 -27.46 6.73 -43.17
CA LYS A 19 -28.55 6.69 -42.15
C LYS A 19 -28.40 5.58 -41.11
N SER A 20 -27.46 4.66 -41.34
CA SER A 20 -27.22 3.43 -40.58
C SER A 20 -25.83 3.37 -39.93
N TYR A 21 -25.26 4.50 -39.48
CA TYR A 21 -23.90 4.54 -38.91
C TYR A 21 -23.71 3.61 -37.69
N ASN A 22 -24.78 3.36 -36.91
CA ASN A 22 -24.78 2.38 -35.83
C ASN A 22 -24.58 0.94 -36.34
N ILE A 23 -25.09 0.61 -37.54
CA ILE A 23 -24.90 -0.71 -38.16
C ILE A 23 -23.46 -0.85 -38.64
N ILE A 24 -22.90 0.19 -39.26
CA ILE A 24 -21.50 0.19 -39.73
C ILE A 24 -20.54 0.09 -38.54
N THR A 25 -20.80 0.82 -37.46
CA THR A 25 -20.04 0.70 -36.20
C THR A 25 -20.06 -0.73 -35.68
N ARG A 26 -21.24 -1.37 -35.63
CA ARG A 26 -21.37 -2.77 -35.21
C ARG A 26 -20.59 -3.72 -36.12
N ILE A 27 -20.64 -3.52 -37.43
CA ILE A 27 -19.87 -4.33 -38.40
C ILE A 27 -18.36 -4.18 -38.17
N ILE A 28 -17.86 -2.94 -37.99
CA ILE A 28 -16.43 -2.68 -37.76
C ILE A 28 -15.98 -3.28 -36.43
N VAL A 29 -16.75 -3.09 -35.35
CA VAL A 29 -16.44 -3.64 -34.04
C VAL A 29 -16.51 -5.17 -34.04
N SER A 30 -17.53 -5.76 -34.67
CA SER A 30 -17.62 -7.22 -34.86
C SER A 30 -16.47 -7.79 -35.69
N ALA A 31 -16.00 -7.07 -36.72
CA ALA A 31 -14.85 -7.49 -37.52
C ALA A 31 -13.54 -7.42 -36.70
N GLY A 32 -13.34 -6.37 -35.91
CA GLY A 32 -12.20 -6.24 -35.00
C GLY A 32 -12.19 -7.32 -33.92
N LEU A 33 -13.34 -7.58 -33.28
CA LEU A 33 -13.49 -8.69 -32.32
C LEU A 33 -13.29 -10.05 -32.98
N GLY A 34 -13.77 -10.24 -34.21
CA GLY A 34 -13.52 -11.43 -35.00
C GLY A 34 -12.02 -11.67 -35.21
N LEU A 35 -11.27 -10.65 -35.62
CA LEU A 35 -9.82 -10.72 -35.79
C LEU A 35 -9.07 -11.07 -34.48
N MET A 36 -9.61 -10.65 -33.33
CA MET A 36 -9.06 -10.99 -32.01
C MET A 36 -9.42 -12.42 -31.58
N ALA A 37 -10.56 -12.96 -32.00
CA ALA A 37 -11.07 -14.27 -31.59
C ALA A 37 -10.68 -15.43 -32.54
N ILE A 38 -10.35 -15.12 -33.81
CA ILE A 38 -9.94 -16.09 -34.83
C ILE A 38 -8.70 -16.92 -34.41
N PRO A 39 -7.63 -16.36 -33.81
CA PRO A 39 -6.45 -17.13 -33.40
C PRO A 39 -6.81 -18.26 -32.44
N SER A 40 -7.63 -17.98 -31.42
CA SER A 40 -7.98 -18.93 -30.36
C SER A 40 -8.86 -20.08 -30.88
N LEU A 41 -9.86 -19.77 -31.72
CA LEU A 41 -10.83 -20.77 -32.17
C LEU A 41 -10.26 -21.66 -33.29
N ILE A 42 -9.46 -21.08 -34.19
CA ILE A 42 -8.76 -21.84 -35.23
C ILE A 42 -7.57 -22.60 -34.65
N GLN A 43 -6.86 -22.09 -33.64
CA GLN A 43 -5.81 -22.86 -32.95
C GLN A 43 -6.36 -24.09 -32.24
N VAL A 44 -7.54 -24.01 -31.61
CA VAL A 44 -8.17 -25.19 -31.00
C VAL A 44 -8.52 -26.24 -32.05
N VAL A 45 -9.03 -25.82 -33.22
CA VAL A 45 -9.33 -26.72 -34.35
C VAL A 45 -8.03 -27.26 -34.99
N CYS A 46 -7.00 -26.44 -35.16
CA CYS A 46 -5.72 -26.83 -35.74
C CYS A 46 -4.91 -27.76 -34.81
N LEU A 47 -4.91 -27.51 -33.50
CA LEU A 47 -4.32 -28.40 -32.49
C LEU A 47 -4.99 -29.78 -32.49
N TYR A 48 -6.29 -29.83 -32.77
CA TYR A 48 -7.05 -31.07 -32.84
C TYR A 48 -6.74 -31.89 -34.12
N PHE A 49 -6.47 -31.23 -35.25
CA PHE A 49 -6.27 -31.92 -36.55
C PHE A 49 -4.80 -32.05 -37.01
N PHE A 50 -3.88 -31.17 -36.59
CA PHE A 50 -2.54 -31.05 -37.18
C PHE A 50 -1.38 -31.13 -36.18
N GLY A 51 -1.65 -31.37 -34.89
CA GLY A 51 -0.62 -31.51 -33.85
C GLY A 51 -0.07 -30.17 -33.32
N LYS A 52 0.82 -30.24 -32.33
CA LYS A 52 1.25 -29.10 -31.49
C LYS A 52 2.03 -27.99 -32.21
N ASP A 53 2.46 -28.21 -33.46
CA ASP A 53 3.41 -27.34 -34.14
C ASP A 53 2.80 -26.48 -35.27
N PHE A 54 1.46 -26.44 -35.41
CA PHE A 54 0.80 -25.70 -36.49
C PHE A 54 0.15 -24.40 -36.02
N TYR A 55 0.72 -23.25 -36.41
CA TYR A 55 0.22 -21.91 -36.09
C TYR A 55 -0.23 -21.17 -37.35
N LEU A 56 -1.55 -20.98 -37.51
CA LEU A 56 -2.09 -20.16 -38.59
C LEU A 56 -2.18 -18.70 -38.14
N THR A 57 -1.40 -17.80 -38.74
CA THR A 57 -1.48 -16.36 -38.45
C THR A 57 -1.85 -15.57 -39.71
N ILE A 58 -2.89 -14.73 -39.62
CA ILE A 58 -3.32 -13.88 -40.76
C ILE A 58 -2.42 -12.63 -40.89
N PHE A 59 -2.02 -12.02 -39.77
CA PHE A 59 -1.05 -10.91 -39.67
C PHE A 59 0.04 -11.16 -38.61
N GLY A 60 0.44 -12.42 -38.36
CA GLY A 60 1.47 -12.75 -37.36
C GLY A 60 1.06 -12.43 -35.92
N GLN A 61 2.03 -12.01 -35.08
CA GLN A 61 1.82 -11.58 -33.69
C GLN A 61 0.93 -10.33 -33.55
N SER A 62 0.63 -9.64 -34.66
CA SER A 62 -0.09 -8.37 -34.65
C SER A 62 -1.62 -8.50 -34.77
N ASN A 63 -2.18 -9.72 -34.86
CA ASN A 63 -3.64 -9.91 -35.04
C ASN A 63 -4.48 -9.25 -33.92
N ILE A 64 -4.03 -9.38 -32.67
CA ILE A 64 -4.70 -8.77 -31.51
C ILE A 64 -4.63 -7.25 -31.61
N LEU A 65 -3.45 -6.71 -31.91
CA LEU A 65 -3.22 -5.26 -32.05
C LEU A 65 -4.05 -4.66 -33.19
N VAL A 66 -4.08 -5.32 -34.36
CA VAL A 66 -4.87 -4.90 -35.52
C VAL A 66 -6.36 -4.98 -35.22
N GLY A 67 -6.84 -6.05 -34.58
CA GLY A 67 -8.23 -6.18 -34.16
C GLY A 67 -8.64 -5.07 -33.18
N LEU A 68 -7.77 -4.74 -32.23
CA LEU A 68 -7.98 -3.68 -31.23
C LEU A 68 -8.01 -2.29 -31.88
N ILE A 69 -7.12 -2.02 -32.85
CA ILE A 69 -7.14 -0.79 -33.66
C ILE A 69 -8.45 -0.65 -34.44
N VAL A 70 -8.94 -1.74 -35.05
CA VAL A 70 -10.21 -1.74 -35.81
C VAL A 70 -11.40 -1.45 -34.90
N VAL A 71 -11.44 -2.03 -33.69
CA VAL A 71 -12.47 -1.71 -32.69
C VAL A 71 -12.42 -0.23 -32.29
N LEU A 72 -11.22 0.30 -32.04
CA LEU A 72 -11.03 1.71 -31.67
C LEU A 72 -11.51 2.66 -32.78
N ILE A 73 -11.22 2.35 -34.04
CA ILE A 73 -11.71 3.12 -35.20
C ILE A 73 -13.24 3.11 -35.24
N GLY A 74 -13.88 1.97 -35.00
CA GLY A 74 -15.33 1.86 -34.94
C GLY A 74 -15.96 2.70 -33.83
N LEU A 75 -15.36 2.69 -32.63
CA LEU A 75 -15.83 3.47 -31.49
C LEU A 75 -15.63 4.98 -31.69
N ILE A 76 -14.48 5.41 -32.21
CA ILE A 76 -14.20 6.81 -32.55
C ILE A 76 -15.21 7.31 -33.60
N TYR A 77 -15.46 6.51 -34.64
CA TYR A 77 -16.45 6.83 -35.67
C TYR A 77 -17.86 7.02 -35.09
N ASN A 78 -18.24 6.20 -34.10
CA ASN A 78 -19.53 6.32 -33.41
C ASN A 78 -19.61 7.58 -32.54
N ILE A 79 -18.57 7.86 -31.76
CA ILE A 79 -18.50 9.05 -30.88
C ILE A 79 -18.58 10.33 -31.70
N ILE A 80 -17.80 10.43 -32.77
CA ILE A 80 -17.82 11.60 -33.67
C ILE A 80 -19.21 11.77 -34.30
N SER A 81 -19.84 10.65 -34.72
CA SER A 81 -21.19 10.68 -35.30
C SER A 81 -22.26 11.12 -34.31
N GLN A 82 -22.14 10.74 -33.03
CA GLN A 82 -23.04 11.16 -31.94
C GLN A 82 -22.83 12.62 -31.53
N LEU A 83 -21.58 13.09 -31.46
CA LEU A 83 -21.25 14.48 -31.13
C LEU A 83 -21.78 15.46 -32.20
N ILE A 84 -21.81 15.05 -33.47
CA ILE A 84 -22.39 15.84 -34.56
C ILE A 84 -23.93 15.85 -34.52
N ASP A 85 -24.55 14.81 -33.96
CA ASP A 85 -26.01 14.71 -33.77
C ASP A 85 -26.52 15.36 -32.48
N ALA A 86 -25.63 15.69 -31.55
CA ALA A 86 -26.02 16.33 -30.29
C ALA A 86 -26.67 17.70 -30.58
N PRO A 87 -27.91 17.96 -30.14
CA PRO A 87 -28.56 19.24 -30.34
C PRO A 87 -27.78 20.34 -29.62
N LYS A 88 -27.44 21.43 -30.31
CA LYS A 88 -26.82 22.62 -29.70
C LYS A 88 -27.74 23.12 -28.57
N LYS A 89 -27.20 23.19 -27.34
CA LYS A 89 -27.86 23.82 -26.18
C LYS A 89 -28.26 25.27 -26.54
N PRO A 90 -29.49 25.72 -26.20
CA PRO A 90 -29.88 27.09 -26.42
C PRO A 90 -29.24 28.00 -25.36
N GLU A 91 -28.66 29.12 -25.80
CA GLU A 91 -28.27 30.23 -24.92
C GLU A 91 -29.51 30.92 -24.35
N ASN A 92 -29.47 31.18 -23.04
CA ASN A 92 -30.51 31.88 -22.29
C ASN A 92 -30.77 33.30 -22.82
N SER A 93 -32.00 33.60 -23.21
CA SER A 93 -32.53 34.97 -23.17
C SER A 93 -34.01 34.98 -22.81
N ILE A 94 -34.35 35.93 -21.94
CA ILE A 94 -35.61 36.11 -21.23
C ILE A 94 -36.61 36.92 -22.08
N LYS A 95 -37.89 36.56 -21.95
CA LYS A 95 -39.16 37.32 -22.12
C LYS A 95 -40.04 37.09 -23.38
N ASN A 96 -41.31 36.82 -23.02
CA ASN A 96 -42.60 37.10 -23.67
C ASN A 96 -43.29 36.02 -24.52
N SER A 97 -44.22 35.34 -23.83
CA SER A 97 -45.63 35.11 -24.18
C SER A 97 -46.04 34.52 -25.55
N GLN A 98 -46.60 33.31 -25.43
CA GLN A 98 -47.86 32.81 -26.01
C GLN A 98 -47.94 32.31 -27.47
N ILE A 99 -48.36 31.03 -27.56
CA ILE A 99 -49.18 30.35 -28.60
C ILE A 99 -48.38 29.96 -29.88
N SER A 100 -48.32 28.71 -30.40
CA SER A 100 -49.29 27.60 -30.46
C SER A 100 -48.63 26.29 -30.95
N ASN A 101 -49.29 25.18 -30.59
CA ASN A 101 -49.51 23.95 -31.38
C ASN A 101 -48.36 22.93 -31.52
N SER A 102 -48.43 21.79 -30.81
CA SER A 102 -49.37 20.64 -30.95
C SER A 102 -48.85 19.60 -31.92
N LYS A 103 -48.41 18.47 -31.35
CA LYS A 103 -48.53 17.07 -31.81
C LYS A 103 -47.35 16.29 -31.26
N ILE A 104 -47.65 15.08 -30.78
CA ILE A 104 -46.76 14.07 -30.20
C ILE A 104 -46.70 14.17 -28.67
N ILE A 105 -47.16 13.10 -28.00
CA ILE A 105 -47.46 12.93 -26.56
C ILE A 105 -48.85 13.45 -26.14
N GLN A 106 -49.88 12.83 -26.72
CA GLN A 106 -51.23 12.85 -26.15
C GLN A 106 -51.87 11.48 -26.42
N VAL A 107 -51.28 10.43 -25.86
CA VAL A 107 -51.90 9.10 -25.73
C VAL A 107 -51.27 8.48 -24.48
N GLN A 108 -51.97 8.56 -23.34
CA GLN A 108 -51.77 7.82 -22.05
C GLN A 108 -52.03 8.65 -20.77
N GLY A 109 -52.74 9.78 -20.84
CA GLY A 109 -53.24 10.52 -19.66
C GLY A 109 -54.77 10.60 -19.51
N ASP A 110 -55.55 10.25 -20.54
CA ASP A 110 -56.96 10.68 -20.62
C ASP A 110 -57.98 9.72 -19.98
N PHE A 111 -57.58 8.72 -19.22
CA PHE A 111 -58.53 7.72 -18.71
C PHE A 111 -59.22 8.05 -17.38
N TYR A 112 -58.88 9.17 -16.69
CA TYR A 112 -59.54 9.51 -15.40
C TYR A 112 -59.99 10.97 -15.22
N GLU A 113 -59.69 11.91 -16.12
CA GLU A 113 -60.31 13.24 -16.07
C GLU A 113 -61.80 13.23 -16.51
N GLY A 114 -62.23 12.20 -17.25
CA GLY A 114 -63.62 12.04 -17.70
C GLY A 114 -64.62 11.76 -16.57
N ALA A 115 -64.20 11.07 -15.50
CA ALA A 115 -65.09 10.63 -14.42
C ALA A 115 -65.65 11.80 -13.60
N SER A 116 -64.85 12.85 -13.36
CA SER A 116 -65.34 13.98 -12.55
C SER A 116 -66.51 14.71 -13.22
N SER A 117 -66.51 14.83 -14.55
CA SER A 117 -67.53 15.56 -15.32
C SER A 117 -68.85 14.78 -15.48
N GLN A 118 -68.77 13.44 -15.59
CA GLN A 118 -69.92 12.54 -15.68
C GLN A 118 -70.55 12.28 -14.31
N ASP A 119 -69.75 12.06 -13.27
CA ASP A 119 -70.22 12.02 -11.87
C ASP A 119 -70.89 13.36 -11.47
N LEU A 120 -70.34 14.48 -11.96
CA LEU A 120 -70.92 15.83 -11.78
C LEU A 120 -72.27 15.99 -12.51
N GLN A 121 -72.48 15.30 -13.64
CA GLN A 121 -73.75 15.31 -14.37
C GLN A 121 -74.79 14.40 -13.72
N GLU A 122 -74.41 13.19 -13.28
CA GLU A 122 -75.31 12.28 -12.56
C GLU A 122 -75.75 12.82 -11.20
N ILE A 123 -74.84 13.43 -10.42
CA ILE A 123 -75.21 14.09 -9.16
C ILE A 123 -76.08 15.35 -9.42
N LYS A 124 -75.86 16.04 -10.56
CA LYS A 124 -76.73 17.17 -10.99
C LYS A 124 -78.14 16.70 -11.34
N GLU A 125 -78.29 15.54 -11.98
CA GLU A 125 -79.58 14.95 -12.36
C GLU A 125 -80.34 14.33 -11.17
N ILE A 126 -79.64 13.72 -10.21
CA ILE A 126 -80.27 13.02 -9.08
C ILE A 126 -80.78 13.99 -8.00
N LEU A 127 -80.18 15.18 -7.86
CA LEU A 127 -80.48 16.08 -6.73
C LEU A 127 -81.76 16.94 -6.85
N LYS A 128 -82.48 16.98 -7.99
CA LYS A 128 -83.78 17.68 -8.24
C LYS A 128 -84.17 18.87 -7.33
N ASP A 129 -83.23 19.73 -6.95
CA ASP A 129 -83.49 20.91 -6.12
C ASP A 129 -82.48 22.02 -6.46
N ASN A 130 -83.01 23.23 -6.67
CA ASN A 130 -82.31 24.43 -7.17
C ASN A 130 -81.95 25.39 -6.02
N SER A 131 -81.52 24.85 -4.89
CA SER A 131 -81.19 25.64 -3.69
C SER A 131 -79.75 26.20 -3.74
N PRO A 132 -79.51 27.47 -3.32
CA PRO A 132 -78.17 28.10 -3.21
C PRO A 132 -77.19 27.35 -2.32
N LEU A 133 -77.69 26.49 -1.43
CA LEU A 133 -76.86 25.61 -0.60
C LEU A 133 -76.00 24.70 -1.48
N LYS A 134 -76.56 24.13 -2.55
CA LYS A 134 -75.92 23.08 -3.40
C LYS A 134 -74.52 23.50 -3.91
N ASP A 135 -74.40 24.71 -4.46
CA ASP A 135 -73.12 25.22 -4.96
C ASP A 135 -72.09 25.46 -3.84
N GLU A 136 -72.56 25.79 -2.64
CA GLU A 136 -71.72 25.94 -1.45
C GLU A 136 -71.17 24.58 -0.98
N TRP A 137 -72.00 23.53 -0.96
CA TRP A 137 -71.56 22.16 -0.63
C TRP A 137 -70.54 21.63 -1.65
N PHE A 138 -70.74 21.89 -2.94
CA PHE A 138 -69.77 21.52 -3.98
C PHE A 138 -68.44 22.23 -3.80
N LYS A 139 -68.46 23.54 -3.50
CA LYS A 139 -67.24 24.30 -3.19
C LYS A 139 -66.54 23.75 -1.95
N GLN A 140 -67.29 23.33 -0.93
CA GLN A 140 -66.73 22.72 0.28
C GLN A 140 -66.11 21.35 0.00
N ILE A 141 -66.78 20.46 -0.75
CA ILE A 141 -66.22 19.17 -1.16
C ILE A 141 -64.95 19.36 -2.01
N GLN A 142 -64.95 20.33 -2.93
CA GLN A 142 -63.76 20.62 -3.73
C GLN A 142 -62.62 21.18 -2.88
N LEU A 143 -62.91 22.04 -1.90
CA LEU A 143 -61.94 22.52 -0.92
C LEU A 143 -61.32 21.34 -0.15
N TYR A 144 -62.11 20.34 0.24
CA TYR A 144 -61.61 19.19 0.99
C TYR A 144 -60.71 18.31 0.12
N LYS A 145 -61.09 18.09 -1.15
CA LYS A 145 -60.24 17.42 -2.14
C LYS A 145 -58.92 18.17 -2.37
N ASN A 146 -58.97 19.51 -2.41
CA ASN A 146 -57.76 20.34 -2.50
C ASN A 146 -56.88 20.22 -1.25
N LEU A 147 -57.46 20.22 -0.04
CA LEU A 147 -56.72 20.02 1.21
C LEU A 147 -56.06 18.63 1.28
N LEU A 148 -56.71 17.60 0.72
CA LEU A 148 -56.12 16.27 0.59
C LEU A 148 -54.96 16.25 -0.42
N ASN A 149 -55.06 17.00 -1.53
CA ASN A 149 -53.95 17.18 -2.47
C ASN A 149 -52.78 17.96 -1.84
N GLU A 150 -53.05 18.88 -0.91
CA GLU A 150 -52.04 19.57 -0.10
C GLU A 150 -51.53 18.73 1.09
N TYR A 151 -51.93 17.45 1.20
CA TYR A 151 -51.53 16.55 2.28
C TYR A 151 -51.90 17.07 3.69
N LYS A 152 -53.07 17.70 3.83
CA LYS A 152 -53.65 18.20 5.10
C LYS A 152 -54.91 17.41 5.53
N PRO A 153 -54.80 16.08 5.76
CA PRO A 153 -55.95 15.22 6.03
C PRO A 153 -56.62 15.48 7.38
N LYS A 154 -55.92 15.98 8.42
CA LYS A 154 -56.52 16.31 9.72
C LYS A 154 -57.42 17.53 9.58
N THR A 155 -56.96 18.54 8.85
CA THR A 155 -57.79 19.73 8.54
C THR A 155 -58.97 19.36 7.64
N ALA A 156 -58.75 18.57 6.58
CA ALA A 156 -59.83 18.09 5.73
C ALA A 156 -60.87 17.28 6.52
N LEU A 157 -60.44 16.35 7.38
CA LEU A 157 -61.33 15.52 8.20
C LEU A 157 -62.23 16.36 9.11
N LYS A 158 -61.69 17.37 9.81
CA LYS A 158 -62.49 18.27 10.66
C LYS A 158 -63.58 18.97 9.87
N LEU A 159 -63.28 19.41 8.65
CA LEU A 159 -64.24 20.09 7.79
C LEU A 159 -65.30 19.12 7.24
N VAL A 160 -64.91 17.89 6.89
CA VAL A 160 -65.83 16.83 6.46
C VAL A 160 -66.76 16.42 7.61
N GLU A 161 -66.26 16.29 8.84
CA GLU A 161 -67.08 16.00 10.02
C GLU A 161 -68.07 17.13 10.33
N ALA A 162 -67.62 18.39 10.25
CA ALA A 162 -68.52 19.54 10.38
C ALA A 162 -69.56 19.63 9.26
N LEU A 163 -69.25 19.10 8.07
CA LEU A 163 -70.18 18.98 6.95
C LEU A 163 -71.24 17.91 7.24
N GLU A 164 -70.82 16.76 7.75
CA GLU A 164 -71.69 15.65 8.14
C GLU A 164 -72.66 16.04 9.26
N THR A 165 -72.19 16.75 10.29
CA THR A 165 -73.07 17.25 11.36
C THR A 165 -74.14 18.19 10.81
N ARG A 166 -73.75 19.16 9.96
CA ARG A 166 -74.70 20.09 9.33
C ARG A 166 -75.73 19.39 8.43
N LEU A 167 -75.38 18.26 7.81
CA LEU A 167 -76.33 17.47 7.02
C LEU A 167 -77.34 16.75 7.88
N ASN A 168 -76.90 16.17 9.00
CA ASN A 168 -77.77 15.47 9.93
C ASN A 168 -78.81 16.43 10.55
N ASP A 169 -78.45 17.71 10.71
CA ASP A 169 -79.34 18.77 11.19
C ASP A 169 -80.28 19.34 10.10
N SER A 170 -80.19 18.86 8.85
CA SER A 170 -80.98 19.33 7.70
C SER A 170 -81.99 18.27 7.20
N ASN A 171 -83.02 18.67 6.44
CA ASN A 171 -83.97 17.76 5.78
C ASN A 171 -83.35 16.84 4.70
N LEU A 172 -82.02 16.88 4.50
CA LEU A 172 -81.27 16.10 3.50
C LEU A 172 -80.62 14.83 4.09
N SER A 173 -80.88 14.50 5.36
CA SER A 173 -80.34 13.32 6.06
C SER A 173 -80.68 11.97 5.42
N SER A 174 -81.65 11.92 4.49
CA SER A 174 -82.08 10.73 3.74
C SER A 174 -81.34 10.51 2.40
N ASN A 175 -80.45 11.41 1.97
CA ASN A 175 -79.74 11.26 0.69
C ASN A 175 -78.55 10.29 0.78
N SER A 176 -78.73 9.06 0.30
CA SER A 176 -77.72 7.99 0.38
C SER A 176 -76.45 8.29 -0.43
N ILE A 177 -76.55 8.99 -1.57
CA ILE A 177 -75.41 9.32 -2.43
C ILE A 177 -74.49 10.34 -1.75
N LEU A 178 -75.06 11.39 -1.16
CA LEU A 178 -74.27 12.43 -0.47
C LEU A 178 -73.60 11.87 0.80
N ARG A 179 -74.29 10.99 1.54
CA ARG A 179 -73.72 10.29 2.70
C ARG A 179 -72.61 9.33 2.29
N SER A 180 -72.76 8.63 1.15
CA SER A 180 -71.71 7.80 0.58
C SER A 180 -70.46 8.62 0.23
N GLU A 181 -70.60 9.77 -0.44
CA GLU A 181 -69.46 10.64 -0.79
C GLU A 181 -68.76 11.21 0.46
N ILE A 182 -69.52 11.56 1.52
CA ILE A 182 -68.94 12.00 2.79
C ILE A 182 -68.19 10.86 3.47
N ALA A 183 -68.78 9.67 3.57
CA ALA A 183 -68.11 8.51 4.13
C ALA A 183 -66.83 8.19 3.34
N TYR A 184 -66.88 8.27 2.01
CA TYR A 184 -65.72 8.10 1.15
C TYR A 184 -64.63 9.14 1.43
N LEU A 185 -64.97 10.43 1.52
CA LEU A 185 -64.03 11.50 1.85
C LEU A 185 -63.44 11.37 3.26
N LYS A 186 -64.23 10.95 4.26
CA LYS A 186 -63.72 10.62 5.60
C LYS A 186 -62.74 9.47 5.53
N GLY A 187 -63.06 8.43 4.75
CA GLY A 187 -62.16 7.32 4.45
C GLY A 187 -60.82 7.80 3.89
N LEU A 188 -60.85 8.66 2.87
CA LEU A 188 -59.64 9.24 2.28
C LEU A 188 -58.80 10.04 3.30
N CYS A 189 -59.44 10.84 4.15
CA CYS A 189 -58.74 11.59 5.19
C CYS A 189 -58.10 10.66 6.23
N LEU A 190 -58.87 9.71 6.76
CA LEU A 190 -58.44 8.78 7.80
C LEU A 190 -57.34 7.84 7.32
N GLU A 191 -57.35 7.48 6.03
CA GLU A 191 -56.34 6.62 5.39
C GLU A 191 -54.93 7.23 5.43
N MET A 192 -54.83 8.57 5.46
CA MET A 192 -53.57 9.29 5.52
C MET A 192 -53.11 9.62 6.95
N ILE A 193 -53.95 9.38 7.96
CA ILE A 193 -53.65 9.68 9.36
C ILE A 193 -53.13 8.42 10.06
N LYS A 194 -51.93 8.53 10.65
CA LYS A 194 -51.30 7.44 11.40
C LYS A 194 -52.25 6.90 12.48
N ASN A 195 -52.33 5.57 12.59
CA ASN A 195 -53.20 4.83 13.53
C ASN A 195 -54.71 4.99 13.32
N ARG A 196 -55.18 5.55 12.19
CA ARG A 196 -56.62 5.66 11.86
C ARG A 196 -57.03 4.91 10.58
N VAL A 197 -56.11 4.15 10.00
CA VAL A 197 -56.32 3.41 8.73
C VAL A 197 -57.45 2.38 8.84
N THR A 198 -57.62 1.72 9.99
CA THR A 198 -58.74 0.79 10.22
C THR A 198 -60.09 1.48 10.21
N ASP A 199 -60.18 2.72 10.71
CA ASP A 199 -61.39 3.54 10.61
C ASP A 199 -61.66 3.97 9.17
N ALA A 200 -60.61 4.17 8.37
CA ALA A 200 -60.75 4.46 6.95
C ALA A 200 -61.44 3.30 6.21
N TYR A 201 -61.02 2.05 6.47
CA TYR A 201 -61.64 0.87 5.87
C TYR A 201 -63.13 0.77 6.19
N LYS A 202 -63.51 1.02 7.44
CA LYS A 202 -64.93 1.08 7.83
C LYS A 202 -65.68 2.16 7.05
N CYS A 203 -65.10 3.34 6.86
CA CYS A 203 -65.73 4.41 6.09
C CYS A 203 -65.91 4.04 4.61
N PHE A 204 -64.95 3.33 4.00
CA PHE A 204 -65.09 2.85 2.61
C PHE A 204 -66.17 1.76 2.48
N ILE A 205 -66.28 0.86 3.46
CA ILE A 205 -67.35 -0.14 3.51
C ILE A 205 -68.72 0.56 3.64
N ILE A 206 -68.85 1.52 4.55
CA ILE A 206 -70.08 2.32 4.72
C ILE A 206 -70.43 3.08 3.42
N ALA A 207 -69.43 3.67 2.74
CA ALA A 207 -69.65 4.35 1.47
C ALA A 207 -70.24 3.42 0.41
N TYR A 208 -69.76 2.17 0.35
CA TYR A 208 -70.26 1.15 -0.57
C TYR A 208 -71.68 0.66 -0.22
N GLU A 209 -71.97 0.43 1.06
CA GLU A 209 -73.30 0.02 1.51
C GLU A 209 -74.36 1.09 1.20
N LEU A 210 -73.98 2.37 1.23
CA LEU A 210 -74.85 3.50 0.89
C LEU A 210 -74.98 3.75 -0.61
N ASN A 211 -73.95 3.44 -1.40
CA ASN A 211 -73.96 3.58 -2.86
C ASN A 211 -72.97 2.61 -3.53
N SER A 212 -73.49 1.48 -4.02
CA SER A 212 -72.70 0.44 -4.68
C SER A 212 -72.51 0.65 -6.19
N ILE A 213 -73.04 1.73 -6.77
CA ILE A 213 -73.03 1.93 -8.23
C ILE A 213 -71.64 2.38 -8.72
N LYS A 214 -70.90 3.18 -7.93
CA LYS A 214 -69.59 3.71 -8.33
C LYS A 214 -68.49 2.65 -8.22
N ASP A 215 -67.80 2.37 -9.32
CA ASP A 215 -66.71 1.40 -9.40
C ASP A 215 -65.56 1.71 -8.42
N VAL A 216 -65.16 2.98 -8.31
CA VAL A 216 -64.09 3.39 -7.38
C VAL A 216 -64.43 3.11 -5.91
N VAL A 217 -65.72 3.20 -5.55
CA VAL A 217 -66.20 2.89 -4.19
C VAL A 217 -66.20 1.38 -3.97
N LYS A 218 -66.64 0.61 -4.98
CA LYS A 218 -66.56 -0.86 -4.99
C LYS A 218 -65.14 -1.38 -4.83
N GLU A 219 -64.17 -0.84 -5.56
CA GLU A 219 -62.76 -1.21 -5.48
C GLU A 219 -62.19 -0.96 -4.07
N ARG A 220 -62.47 0.21 -3.49
CA ARG A 220 -62.01 0.56 -2.14
C ARG A 220 -62.67 -0.30 -1.07
N ALA A 221 -63.95 -0.63 -1.22
CA ALA A 221 -64.62 -1.57 -0.34
C ALA A 221 -64.05 -2.99 -0.45
N CYS A 222 -63.71 -3.46 -1.66
CA CYS A 222 -63.08 -4.75 -1.90
C CYS A 222 -61.76 -4.89 -1.11
N ILE A 223 -60.87 -3.89 -1.22
CA ILE A 223 -59.62 -3.85 -0.43
C ILE A 223 -59.95 -3.76 1.06
N SER A 224 -60.91 -2.92 1.46
CA SER A 224 -61.25 -2.71 2.86
C SER A 224 -61.76 -3.98 3.53
N TYR A 225 -62.63 -4.75 2.86
CA TYR A 225 -63.10 -6.04 3.36
C TYR A 225 -61.96 -7.06 3.51
N TYR A 226 -60.99 -7.07 2.60
CA TYR A 226 -59.79 -7.89 2.76
C TYR A 226 -58.98 -7.46 3.99
N MET A 227 -58.75 -6.15 4.15
CA MET A 227 -57.96 -5.61 5.26
C MET A 227 -58.68 -5.69 6.62
N THR A 228 -60.00 -5.84 6.64
CA THR A 228 -60.80 -6.13 7.86
C THR A 228 -61.08 -7.61 8.07
N GLU A 229 -60.40 -8.49 7.31
CA GLU A 229 -60.48 -9.95 7.41
C GLU A 229 -61.86 -10.55 7.06
N GLU A 230 -62.73 -9.79 6.39
CA GLU A 230 -64.02 -10.24 5.87
C GLU A 230 -63.85 -10.87 4.47
N TYR A 231 -63.03 -11.93 4.40
CA TYR A 231 -62.57 -12.54 3.15
C TYR A 231 -63.68 -13.00 2.22
N ASP A 232 -64.80 -13.53 2.76
CA ASP A 232 -65.95 -13.96 1.95
C ASP A 232 -66.58 -12.79 1.19
N LYS A 233 -66.73 -11.63 1.85
CA LYS A 233 -67.28 -10.42 1.22
C LYS A 233 -66.30 -9.84 0.21
N ALA A 234 -65.01 -9.86 0.53
CA ALA A 234 -63.95 -9.46 -0.40
C ALA A 234 -63.99 -10.33 -1.67
N GLN A 235 -64.11 -11.65 -1.53
CA GLN A 235 -64.17 -12.59 -2.65
C GLN A 235 -65.41 -12.37 -3.53
N VAL A 236 -66.57 -12.07 -2.93
CA VAL A 236 -67.79 -11.72 -3.68
C VAL A 236 -67.56 -10.47 -4.53
N LEU A 237 -66.95 -9.42 -3.97
CA LEU A 237 -66.64 -8.19 -4.70
C LEU A 237 -65.56 -8.38 -5.77
N VAL A 238 -64.54 -9.20 -5.49
CA VAL A 238 -63.54 -9.59 -6.50
C VAL A 238 -64.23 -10.21 -7.72
N ASN A 239 -65.15 -11.16 -7.49
CA ASN A 239 -65.85 -11.84 -8.59
C ASN A 239 -66.79 -10.87 -9.35
N ASP A 240 -67.50 -9.99 -8.65
CA ASP A 240 -68.35 -8.95 -9.25
C ASP A 240 -67.54 -8.01 -10.15
N ILE A 241 -66.46 -7.43 -9.61
CA ILE A 241 -65.59 -6.50 -10.34
C ILE A 241 -64.92 -7.19 -11.54
N LEU A 242 -64.35 -8.39 -11.36
CA LEU A 242 -63.67 -9.11 -12.45
C LEU A 242 -64.63 -9.64 -13.52
N SER A 243 -65.91 -9.86 -13.20
CA SER A 243 -66.93 -10.21 -14.19
C SER A 243 -67.27 -9.06 -15.13
N THR A 244 -67.12 -7.81 -14.65
CA THR A 244 -67.40 -6.58 -15.41
C THR A 244 -66.13 -6.05 -16.09
N ASN A 245 -64.99 -6.10 -15.39
CA ASN A 245 -63.68 -5.66 -15.85
C ASN A 245 -62.60 -6.65 -15.42
N SER A 246 -62.27 -7.60 -16.31
CA SER A 246 -61.27 -8.64 -16.06
C SER A 246 -59.84 -8.13 -15.88
N LEU A 247 -59.55 -6.90 -16.32
CA LEU A 247 -58.24 -6.25 -16.20
C LEU A 247 -58.14 -5.32 -14.99
N ASN A 248 -59.14 -5.29 -14.10
CA ASN A 248 -59.12 -4.45 -12.91
C ASN A 248 -57.95 -4.80 -11.98
N GLU A 249 -57.08 -3.84 -11.70
CA GLU A 249 -55.84 -4.06 -10.96
C GLU A 249 -56.06 -4.34 -9.48
N PHE A 250 -57.02 -3.65 -8.86
CA PHE A 250 -57.34 -3.80 -7.45
C PHE A 250 -57.95 -5.17 -7.17
N ALA A 251 -58.96 -5.57 -7.95
CA ALA A 251 -59.62 -6.86 -7.78
C ALA A 251 -58.68 -8.03 -8.08
N ASN A 252 -57.83 -7.93 -9.12
CA ASN A 252 -56.82 -8.94 -9.39
C ASN A 252 -55.78 -9.03 -8.25
N ALA A 253 -55.33 -7.92 -7.67
CA ALA A 253 -54.39 -7.94 -6.55
C ALA A 253 -55.00 -8.63 -5.31
N ILE A 254 -56.26 -8.30 -4.96
CA ILE A 254 -56.95 -8.96 -3.84
C ILE A 254 -57.19 -10.45 -4.13
N ASN A 255 -57.54 -10.83 -5.36
CA ASN A 255 -57.70 -12.23 -5.75
C ASN A 255 -56.43 -13.07 -5.54
N VAL A 256 -55.26 -12.47 -5.79
CA VAL A 256 -53.96 -13.11 -5.47
C VAL A 256 -53.74 -13.20 -3.97
N LEU A 257 -54.03 -12.12 -3.22
CA LEU A 257 -53.79 -12.05 -1.78
C LEU A 257 -54.74 -12.92 -0.94
N LEU A 258 -55.93 -13.25 -1.45
CA LEU A 258 -56.86 -14.21 -0.84
C LEU A 258 -56.34 -15.66 -0.87
N LYS A 259 -55.22 -15.93 -1.57
CA LYS A 259 -54.55 -17.23 -1.66
C LYS A 259 -53.12 -17.14 -1.09
N PRO A 260 -52.97 -16.99 0.24
CA PRO A 260 -51.69 -16.65 0.86
C PRO A 260 -50.58 -17.69 0.65
N ASP A 261 -50.94 -18.97 0.52
CA ASP A 261 -49.97 -20.08 0.33
C ASP A 261 -49.48 -20.21 -1.12
N SER A 262 -50.10 -19.50 -2.07
CA SER A 262 -49.81 -19.63 -3.51
C SER A 262 -49.73 -18.27 -4.23
N ILE A 263 -49.23 -17.24 -3.53
CA ILE A 263 -49.10 -15.87 -4.09
C ILE A 263 -48.31 -15.87 -5.40
N ALA A 264 -47.19 -16.59 -5.47
CA ALA A 264 -46.36 -16.66 -6.68
C ALA A 264 -47.11 -17.30 -7.87
N GLU A 265 -47.87 -18.38 -7.63
CA GLU A 265 -48.71 -19.01 -8.65
C GLU A 265 -49.87 -18.09 -9.05
N GLY A 266 -50.47 -17.41 -8.08
CA GLY A 266 -51.50 -16.39 -8.28
C GLY A 266 -51.00 -15.27 -9.18
N MET A 267 -49.80 -14.74 -8.94
CA MET A 267 -49.18 -13.71 -9.78
C MET A 267 -48.94 -14.20 -11.22
N ASN A 268 -48.53 -15.46 -11.41
CA ASN A 268 -48.36 -16.06 -12.73
C ASN A 268 -49.69 -16.23 -13.49
N SER A 269 -50.81 -16.35 -12.78
CA SER A 269 -52.15 -16.48 -13.38
C SER A 269 -52.76 -15.16 -13.86
N VAL A 270 -52.16 -14.01 -13.48
CA VAL A 270 -52.63 -12.67 -13.85
C VAL A 270 -52.03 -12.24 -15.19
N SER A 271 -52.82 -11.52 -16.00
CA SER A 271 -52.35 -11.04 -17.31
C SER A 271 -51.15 -10.10 -17.20
N LYS A 272 -50.27 -10.09 -18.22
CA LYS A 272 -49.08 -9.22 -18.26
C LYS A 272 -49.40 -7.72 -18.17
N ILE A 273 -50.58 -7.31 -18.63
CA ILE A 273 -51.03 -5.91 -18.58
C ILE A 273 -51.25 -5.51 -17.11
N VAL A 274 -51.95 -6.36 -16.35
CA VAL A 274 -52.25 -6.13 -14.94
C VAL A 274 -51.00 -6.26 -14.08
N SER A 275 -50.18 -7.30 -14.30
CA SER A 275 -48.94 -7.49 -13.54
C SER A 275 -47.87 -6.45 -13.85
N GLY A 276 -47.96 -5.76 -14.99
CA GLY A 276 -47.14 -4.59 -15.32
C GLY A 276 -47.65 -3.28 -14.70
N ASN A 277 -48.87 -3.25 -14.14
CA ASN A 277 -49.44 -2.03 -13.56
C ASN A 277 -48.87 -1.75 -12.14
N ARG A 278 -48.56 -0.49 -11.87
CA ARG A 278 -48.02 -0.04 -10.57
C ARG A 278 -48.99 -0.21 -9.42
N ASP A 279 -50.29 0.00 -9.60
CA ASP A 279 -51.28 -0.13 -8.52
C ASP A 279 -51.43 -1.59 -8.07
N PHE A 280 -51.41 -2.54 -9.02
CA PHE A 280 -51.35 -3.97 -8.72
C PHE A 280 -50.08 -4.30 -7.90
N ASN A 281 -48.91 -3.94 -8.42
CA ASN A 281 -47.63 -4.22 -7.76
C ASN A 281 -47.51 -3.57 -6.39
N ARG A 282 -48.01 -2.34 -6.21
CA ARG A 282 -48.08 -1.65 -4.92
C ARG A 282 -48.88 -2.43 -3.90
N ILE A 283 -50.10 -2.87 -4.26
CA ILE A 283 -50.99 -3.57 -3.31
C ILE A 283 -50.37 -4.88 -2.87
N ILE A 284 -49.80 -5.64 -3.81
CA ILE A 284 -49.06 -6.87 -3.48
C ILE A 284 -47.88 -6.54 -2.57
N HIS A 285 -47.01 -5.61 -2.97
CA HIS A 285 -45.81 -5.22 -2.21
C HIS A 285 -46.14 -4.85 -0.75
N LEU A 286 -47.13 -3.97 -0.52
CA LEU A 286 -47.51 -3.53 0.82
C LEU A 286 -47.98 -4.67 1.73
N ASN A 287 -48.60 -5.71 1.16
CA ASN A 287 -49.14 -6.84 1.91
C ASN A 287 -48.16 -8.02 2.06
N VAL A 288 -47.07 -8.04 1.29
CA VAL A 288 -46.08 -9.14 1.33
C VAL A 288 -44.70 -8.72 1.84
N ARG A 289 -44.35 -7.43 1.86
CA ARG A 289 -43.00 -6.93 2.22
C ARG A 289 -42.49 -7.35 3.60
N ASN A 290 -43.39 -7.60 4.54
CA ASN A 290 -43.06 -8.01 5.91
C ASN A 290 -43.11 -9.55 6.10
N LYS A 291 -43.31 -10.33 5.03
CA LYS A 291 -43.34 -11.79 5.08
C LYS A 291 -41.96 -12.35 4.73
N GLU A 292 -41.53 -13.42 5.39
CA GLU A 292 -40.22 -14.07 5.15
C GLU A 292 -40.00 -14.43 3.67
N GLN A 293 -41.06 -14.75 2.94
CA GLN A 293 -41.02 -15.15 1.54
C GLN A 293 -40.81 -13.98 0.56
N PHE A 294 -40.79 -12.72 1.03
CA PHE A 294 -40.73 -11.54 0.16
C PHE A 294 -39.51 -11.56 -0.77
N ASN A 295 -38.32 -11.91 -0.26
CA ASN A 295 -37.11 -11.95 -1.06
C ASN A 295 -37.20 -12.98 -2.20
N ASN A 296 -37.80 -14.14 -1.94
CA ASN A 296 -38.05 -15.17 -2.96
C ASN A 296 -39.07 -14.70 -4.01
N LEU A 297 -40.10 -13.98 -3.56
CA LEU A 297 -41.11 -13.42 -4.45
C LEU A 297 -40.54 -12.32 -5.35
N VAL A 298 -39.72 -11.42 -4.81
CA VAL A 298 -39.09 -10.35 -5.61
C VAL A 298 -38.07 -10.92 -6.60
N THR A 299 -37.37 -12.00 -6.24
CA THR A 299 -36.44 -12.69 -7.15
C THR A 299 -37.16 -13.31 -8.35
N SER A 300 -38.35 -13.89 -8.12
CA SER A 300 -39.18 -14.45 -9.20
C SER A 300 -40.01 -13.41 -9.95
N HIS A 301 -40.35 -12.29 -9.30
CA HIS A 301 -41.22 -11.23 -9.82
C HIS A 301 -40.58 -9.83 -9.59
N PRO A 302 -39.48 -9.50 -10.28
CA PRO A 302 -38.72 -8.26 -10.08
C PRO A 302 -39.52 -6.97 -10.34
N GLN A 303 -40.64 -7.05 -11.06
CA GLN A 303 -41.58 -5.95 -11.25
C GLN A 303 -42.18 -5.40 -9.94
N LEU A 304 -42.21 -6.19 -8.86
CA LEU A 304 -42.67 -5.74 -7.54
C LEU A 304 -41.80 -4.63 -6.94
N ILE A 305 -40.54 -4.54 -7.38
CA ILE A 305 -39.61 -3.46 -7.01
C ILE A 305 -39.19 -2.64 -8.23
N GLN A 306 -39.90 -2.77 -9.36
CA GLN A 306 -39.61 -2.06 -10.61
C GLN A 306 -38.12 -2.14 -11.00
N ASP A 307 -37.54 -3.34 -10.90
CA ASP A 307 -36.14 -3.56 -11.21
C ASP A 307 -35.83 -3.20 -12.68
N GLY A 308 -34.69 -2.56 -12.92
CA GLY A 308 -34.30 -2.06 -14.25
C GLY A 308 -35.12 -0.86 -14.79
N VAL A 309 -36.11 -0.34 -14.06
CA VAL A 309 -36.91 0.83 -14.45
C VAL A 309 -36.39 2.10 -13.77
N VAL A 310 -36.40 3.23 -14.48
CA VAL A 310 -36.11 4.54 -13.89
C VAL A 310 -37.30 4.97 -13.03
N LEU A 311 -37.07 5.04 -11.72
CA LEU A 311 -38.07 5.48 -10.75
C LEU A 311 -38.27 7.00 -10.87
N THR A 312 -39.53 7.41 -11.03
CA THR A 312 -39.93 8.82 -11.16
C THR A 312 -41.22 9.05 -10.40
N LEU A 313 -41.25 10.10 -9.57
CA LEU A 313 -42.44 10.51 -8.85
C LEU A 313 -43.50 11.00 -9.84
N LEU A 314 -44.75 10.65 -9.56
CA LEU A 314 -45.93 11.13 -10.26
C LEU A 314 -46.32 12.53 -9.75
N GLU A 315 -47.13 13.23 -10.53
CA GLU A 315 -47.69 14.53 -10.14
C GLU A 315 -48.39 14.45 -8.77
N SER A 316 -48.16 15.47 -7.95
CA SER A 316 -48.63 15.51 -6.56
C SER A 316 -50.14 15.68 -6.49
N THR A 317 -50.82 14.55 -6.42
CA THR A 317 -52.26 14.46 -6.16
C THR A 317 -52.49 13.48 -5.01
N HIS A 318 -53.63 13.59 -4.34
CA HIS A 318 -54.07 12.63 -3.34
C HIS A 318 -54.11 11.18 -3.90
N GLN A 319 -54.49 11.01 -5.16
CA GLN A 319 -54.59 9.69 -5.80
C GLN A 319 -53.22 9.08 -6.10
N ASN A 320 -52.25 9.92 -6.50
CA ASN A 320 -50.87 9.48 -6.76
C ASN A 320 -50.03 9.34 -5.49
N TYR A 321 -50.48 9.88 -4.36
CA TYR A 321 -49.76 9.84 -3.08
C TYR A 321 -49.21 8.46 -2.72
N LYS A 322 -50.09 7.45 -2.72
CA LYS A 322 -49.71 6.06 -2.38
C LYS A 322 -48.73 5.46 -3.39
N ASN A 323 -48.82 5.87 -4.66
CA ASN A 323 -47.86 5.47 -5.68
C ASN A 323 -46.50 6.14 -5.46
N ASN A 324 -46.47 7.42 -5.09
CA ASN A 324 -45.23 8.12 -4.75
C ASN A 324 -44.56 7.55 -3.49
N LEU A 325 -45.34 7.19 -2.47
CA LEU A 325 -44.84 6.49 -1.28
C LEU A 325 -44.23 5.13 -1.65
N TYR A 326 -44.96 4.32 -2.44
CA TYR A 326 -44.46 3.05 -2.94
C TYR A 326 -43.16 3.20 -3.75
N ILE A 327 -43.06 4.23 -4.59
CA ILE A 327 -41.85 4.52 -5.36
C ILE A 327 -40.66 4.86 -4.43
N ALA A 328 -40.89 5.63 -3.36
CA ALA A 328 -39.86 5.95 -2.38
C ALA A 328 -39.39 4.69 -1.60
N GLU A 329 -40.32 3.84 -1.15
CA GLU A 329 -40.01 2.59 -0.45
C GLU A 329 -39.28 1.59 -1.35
N VAL A 330 -39.67 1.49 -2.61
CA VAL A 330 -38.99 0.68 -3.63
C VAL A 330 -37.57 1.18 -3.88
N ALA A 331 -37.35 2.49 -3.93
CA ALA A 331 -36.02 3.06 -4.07
C ALA A 331 -35.10 2.65 -2.91
N ILE A 332 -35.61 2.71 -1.67
CA ILE A 332 -34.87 2.25 -0.47
C ILE A 332 -34.56 0.76 -0.55
N THR A 333 -35.54 -0.06 -0.94
CA THR A 333 -35.35 -1.52 -1.04
C THR A 333 -34.32 -1.88 -2.12
N ARG A 334 -34.35 -1.21 -3.27
CA ARG A 334 -33.34 -1.39 -4.32
C ARG A 334 -31.96 -0.98 -3.84
N PHE A 335 -31.86 0.19 -3.22
CA PHE A 335 -30.62 0.69 -2.64
C PHE A 335 -30.03 -0.32 -1.66
N LEU A 336 -30.81 -0.81 -0.68
CA LEU A 336 -30.32 -1.76 0.33
C LEU A 336 -29.94 -3.14 -0.24
N ARG A 337 -30.54 -3.57 -1.35
CA ARG A 337 -30.17 -4.84 -2.01
C ARG A 337 -28.85 -4.75 -2.77
N GLU A 338 -28.58 -3.59 -3.38
CA GLU A 338 -27.38 -3.38 -4.19
C GLU A 338 -26.21 -2.78 -3.38
N PHE A 339 -26.52 -2.07 -2.30
CA PHE A 339 -25.52 -1.42 -1.45
C PHE A 339 -25.06 -2.34 -0.32
N LYS A 340 -23.76 -2.65 -0.30
CA LYS A 340 -23.13 -3.38 0.80
C LYS A 340 -22.63 -2.39 1.86
N ILE A 341 -23.01 -2.62 3.12
CA ILE A 341 -22.48 -1.86 4.25
C ILE A 341 -21.09 -2.44 4.58
N LEU A 342 -20.04 -1.67 4.29
CA LEU A 342 -18.66 -1.98 4.67
C LEU A 342 -18.27 -1.17 5.91
N PHE A 343 -17.52 -1.79 6.82
CA PHE A 343 -17.12 -1.15 8.09
C PHE A 343 -15.81 -0.36 7.95
N ASN A 344 -14.89 -0.87 7.13
CA ASN A 344 -13.52 -0.36 6.96
C ASN A 344 -13.36 0.67 5.84
N THR A 345 -14.29 0.70 4.91
CA THR A 345 -14.22 1.54 3.72
C THR A 345 -15.60 1.99 3.33
N ILE A 346 -15.62 3.01 2.50
CA ILE A 346 -16.82 3.53 1.90
C ILE A 346 -16.62 3.33 0.39
N ASP A 347 -16.83 2.11 -0.09
CA ASP A 347 -16.68 1.79 -1.50
C ASP A 347 -17.86 2.37 -2.30
N TYR A 348 -17.56 3.19 -3.31
CA TYR A 348 -18.56 3.93 -4.10
C TYR A 348 -18.36 3.79 -5.60
N ASP A 349 -18.16 2.57 -6.09
CA ASP A 349 -18.18 2.34 -7.53
C ASP A 349 -19.58 2.53 -8.17
N ASN A 350 -20.66 2.57 -7.36
CA ASN A 350 -22.03 2.76 -7.86
C ASN A 350 -22.64 4.15 -7.56
N ASN A 351 -21.93 5.20 -7.98
CA ASN A 351 -22.34 6.61 -7.79
C ASN A 351 -23.74 6.94 -8.36
N ARG A 352 -24.21 6.20 -9.38
CA ARG A 352 -25.52 6.50 -10.03
C ARG A 352 -26.75 6.10 -9.23
N LEU A 353 -26.76 4.92 -8.61
CA LEU A 353 -27.91 4.47 -7.82
C LEU A 353 -28.03 5.26 -6.52
N LEU A 354 -26.91 5.57 -5.88
CA LEU A 354 -26.85 6.40 -4.68
C LEU A 354 -27.45 7.79 -4.95
N ILE A 355 -26.96 8.49 -5.99
CA ILE A 355 -27.44 9.83 -6.35
C ILE A 355 -28.93 9.79 -6.76
N SER A 356 -29.34 8.80 -7.57
CA SER A 356 -30.73 8.72 -8.02
C SER A 356 -31.69 8.44 -6.87
N THR A 357 -31.30 7.56 -5.94
CA THR A 357 -32.06 7.28 -4.71
C THR A 357 -32.17 8.54 -3.85
N HIS A 358 -31.05 9.20 -3.56
CA HIS A 358 -31.05 10.44 -2.77
C HIS A 358 -31.97 11.51 -3.37
N ASN A 359 -31.83 11.79 -4.66
CA ASN A 359 -32.64 12.81 -5.35
C ASN A 359 -34.14 12.48 -5.33
N LEU A 360 -34.49 11.20 -5.45
CA LEU A 360 -35.88 10.75 -5.42
C LEU A 360 -36.47 10.91 -4.01
N LEU A 361 -35.74 10.47 -2.98
CA LEU A 361 -36.18 10.61 -1.59
C LEU A 361 -36.27 12.08 -1.18
N ASP A 362 -35.32 12.92 -1.62
CA ASP A 362 -35.34 14.35 -1.37
C ASP A 362 -36.52 15.05 -2.07
N SER A 363 -36.80 14.67 -3.31
CA SER A 363 -37.99 15.15 -4.02
C SER A 363 -39.28 14.73 -3.31
N PHE A 364 -39.36 13.50 -2.82
CA PHE A 364 -40.52 13.01 -2.08
C PHE A 364 -40.72 13.77 -0.76
N MET A 365 -39.65 13.98 0.02
CA MET A 365 -39.75 14.74 1.27
C MET A 365 -40.09 16.21 1.05
N LYS A 366 -39.65 16.82 -0.07
CA LYS A 366 -40.06 18.16 -0.50
C LYS A 366 -41.54 18.25 -0.86
N LEU A 367 -42.12 17.21 -1.47
CA LEU A 367 -43.57 17.16 -1.73
C LEU A 367 -44.39 17.19 -0.43
N LEU A 368 -43.86 16.63 0.65
CA LEU A 368 -44.49 16.62 1.96
C LEU A 368 -44.16 17.87 2.79
N GLN A 369 -43.36 18.80 2.27
CA GLN A 369 -42.98 19.99 3.02
C GLN A 369 -44.22 20.84 3.34
N ASN A 370 -44.42 21.16 4.63
CA ASN A 370 -45.61 21.84 5.17
C ASN A 370 -46.91 21.02 5.17
N SER A 371 -46.82 19.69 5.00
CA SER A 371 -47.97 18.78 5.18
C SER A 371 -48.24 18.47 6.65
N GLU A 372 -49.42 17.90 6.95
CA GLU A 372 -49.75 17.43 8.30
C GLU A 372 -49.26 16.01 8.59
N ILE A 373 -48.60 15.38 7.60
CA ILE A 373 -48.23 13.96 7.60
C ILE A 373 -46.73 13.71 7.47
N THR A 374 -45.90 14.76 7.31
CA THR A 374 -44.43 14.64 7.15
C THR A 374 -43.80 13.85 8.29
N GLU A 375 -44.28 14.07 9.52
CA GLU A 375 -43.82 13.37 10.73
C GLU A 375 -44.04 11.85 10.71
N TYR A 376 -44.85 11.34 9.78
CA TYR A 376 -45.11 9.89 9.65
C TYR A 376 -44.01 9.16 8.87
N TYR A 377 -43.14 9.89 8.17
CA TYR A 377 -42.17 9.35 7.21
C TYR A 377 -40.71 9.48 7.68
N VAL A 378 -40.48 9.42 9.00
CA VAL A 378 -39.16 9.52 9.63
C VAL A 378 -38.14 8.54 9.04
N GLN A 379 -38.53 7.29 8.75
CA GLN A 379 -37.65 6.30 8.14
C GLN A 379 -37.20 6.70 6.72
N ILE A 380 -38.11 7.24 5.90
CA ILE A 380 -37.78 7.70 4.55
C ILE A 380 -36.81 8.88 4.64
N ASP A 381 -37.05 9.79 5.58
CA ASP A 381 -36.16 10.91 5.84
C ASP A 381 -34.79 10.44 6.35
N PHE A 382 -34.74 9.41 7.19
CA PHE A 382 -33.49 8.80 7.64
C PHE A 382 -32.67 8.29 6.45
N PHE A 383 -33.27 7.54 5.52
CA PHE A 383 -32.57 7.07 4.32
C PHE A 383 -32.18 8.21 3.37
N ARG A 384 -32.97 9.27 3.28
CA ARG A 384 -32.62 10.49 2.52
C ARG A 384 -31.36 11.14 3.10
N VAL A 385 -31.31 11.33 4.42
CA VAL A 385 -30.14 11.92 5.10
C VAL A 385 -28.95 10.98 5.03
N PHE A 386 -29.14 9.66 5.17
CA PHE A 386 -28.07 8.67 5.07
C PHE A 386 -27.44 8.66 3.68
N THR A 387 -28.25 8.59 2.63
CA THR A 387 -27.74 8.68 1.25
C THR A 387 -27.08 10.04 0.98
N GLY A 388 -27.56 11.13 1.60
CA GLY A 388 -26.92 12.44 1.55
C GLY A 388 -25.56 12.49 2.27
N TYR A 389 -25.45 11.88 3.46
CA TYR A 389 -24.19 11.70 4.18
C TYR A 389 -23.21 10.88 3.34
N LEU A 390 -23.69 9.82 2.68
CA LEU A 390 -22.84 9.01 1.82
C LEU A 390 -22.25 9.86 0.67
N ILE A 391 -23.02 10.78 0.09
CA ILE A 391 -22.57 11.69 -0.97
C ILE A 391 -21.63 12.79 -0.46
N SER A 392 -21.94 13.41 0.69
CA SER A 392 -21.33 14.67 1.13
C SER A 392 -20.27 14.53 2.23
N LYS A 393 -20.35 13.49 3.07
CA LYS A 393 -19.54 13.31 4.29
C LYS A 393 -19.64 14.48 5.27
N ASP A 394 -20.79 15.14 5.31
CA ASP A 394 -21.04 16.25 6.23
C ASP A 394 -21.44 15.75 7.62
N ASP A 395 -20.74 16.21 8.66
CA ASP A 395 -21.04 15.94 10.07
C ASP A 395 -22.45 16.40 10.47
N ALA A 396 -23.00 17.43 9.82
CA ALA A 396 -24.37 17.88 10.06
C ALA A 396 -25.40 16.76 9.76
N ALA A 397 -25.11 15.91 8.77
CA ALA A 397 -25.95 14.77 8.45
C ALA A 397 -25.90 13.69 9.54
N VAL A 398 -24.77 13.53 10.25
CA VAL A 398 -24.64 12.60 11.37
C VAL A 398 -25.56 12.98 12.52
N PHE A 399 -25.57 14.26 12.91
CA PHE A 399 -26.48 14.78 13.94
C PHE A 399 -27.95 14.60 13.55
N GLU A 400 -28.27 14.85 12.28
CA GLU A 400 -29.64 14.70 11.80
C GLU A 400 -30.10 13.23 11.76
N LEU A 401 -29.21 12.29 11.40
CA LEU A 401 -29.49 10.86 11.49
C LEU A 401 -29.78 10.42 12.92
N GLN A 402 -29.01 10.90 13.90
CA GLN A 402 -29.26 10.63 15.32
C GLN A 402 -30.62 11.18 15.77
N ARG A 403 -30.97 12.40 15.35
CA ARG A 403 -32.27 13.02 15.64
C ARG A 403 -33.42 12.17 15.09
N LEU A 404 -33.33 11.74 13.84
CA LEU A 404 -34.35 10.93 13.17
C LEU A 404 -34.45 9.52 13.78
N TYR A 405 -33.32 8.90 14.13
CA TYR A 405 -33.30 7.62 14.82
C TYR A 405 -34.04 7.69 16.17
N ASN A 406 -33.75 8.71 16.97
CA ASN A 406 -34.41 8.95 18.26
C ASN A 406 -35.93 9.19 18.15
N GLN A 407 -36.41 9.68 17.00
CA GLN A 407 -37.83 9.85 16.74
C GLN A 407 -38.55 8.53 16.37
N ASN A 408 -37.81 7.48 16.03
CA ASN A 408 -38.36 6.21 15.55
C ASN A 408 -38.39 5.09 16.63
N ASN A 409 -38.50 5.44 17.92
CA ASN A 409 -38.58 4.52 19.07
C ASN A 409 -37.37 3.58 19.29
N ASN A 410 -36.19 3.90 18.74
CA ASN A 410 -34.88 3.27 19.07
C ASN A 410 -34.74 1.74 18.91
N ASN A 411 -35.66 1.06 18.20
CA ASN A 411 -35.70 -0.41 18.18
C ASN A 411 -35.59 -1.04 16.77
N ASP A 412 -35.28 -0.25 15.74
CA ASP A 412 -35.10 -0.77 14.38
C ASP A 412 -33.66 -1.26 14.17
N GLU A 413 -33.49 -2.56 13.91
CA GLU A 413 -32.18 -3.20 13.76
C GLU A 413 -31.35 -2.56 12.64
N LEU A 414 -31.97 -2.36 11.47
CA LEU A 414 -31.28 -1.86 10.28
C LEU A 414 -30.84 -0.41 10.48
N LEU A 415 -31.71 0.43 11.06
CA LEU A 415 -31.33 1.81 11.36
C LEU A 415 -30.22 1.89 12.41
N SER A 416 -30.26 1.01 13.41
CA SER A 416 -29.23 0.93 14.46
C SER A 416 -27.87 0.56 13.86
N LEU A 417 -27.83 -0.43 12.96
CA LEU A 417 -26.62 -0.84 12.25
C LEU A 417 -26.07 0.29 11.36
N ILE A 418 -26.93 0.93 10.56
CA ILE A 418 -26.55 2.04 9.68
C ILE A 418 -25.99 3.22 10.47
N LEU A 419 -26.72 3.65 11.51
CA LEU A 419 -26.30 4.79 12.33
C LEU A 419 -24.98 4.50 13.05
N SER A 420 -24.84 3.31 13.65
CA SER A 420 -23.61 2.91 14.35
C SER A 420 -22.41 2.88 13.39
N ASN A 421 -22.60 2.39 12.15
CA ASN A 421 -21.54 2.41 11.16
C ASN A 421 -21.17 3.84 10.72
N VAL A 422 -22.15 4.73 10.58
CA VAL A 422 -21.88 6.15 10.29
C VAL A 422 -21.12 6.82 11.43
N LEU A 423 -21.50 6.55 12.69
CA LEU A 423 -20.87 7.13 13.86
C LEU A 423 -19.41 6.68 14.02
N GLN A 424 -19.12 5.39 13.88
CA GLN A 424 -17.73 4.93 13.94
C GLN A 424 -16.90 5.52 12.80
N GLN A 425 -17.44 5.63 11.58
CA GLN A 425 -16.75 6.28 10.45
C GLN A 425 -16.50 7.78 10.68
N SER A 426 -17.25 8.41 11.58
CA SER A 426 -17.11 9.83 11.95
C SER A 426 -16.37 10.02 13.28
N ASP A 427 -15.58 9.02 13.71
CA ASP A 427 -14.80 8.99 14.95
C ASP A 427 -15.61 9.16 16.25
N LYS A 428 -16.93 8.88 16.22
CA LYS A 428 -17.83 8.86 17.38
C LYS A 428 -18.07 7.43 17.87
N ILE A 429 -16.98 6.74 18.21
CA ILE A 429 -16.97 5.29 18.46
C ILE A 429 -17.82 4.92 19.69
N ASP A 430 -17.73 5.68 20.79
CA ASP A 430 -18.48 5.40 22.02
C ASP A 430 -20.01 5.44 21.80
N GLU A 431 -20.48 6.40 20.98
CA GLU A 431 -21.89 6.54 20.64
C GLU A 431 -22.37 5.35 19.78
N ALA A 432 -21.53 4.86 18.87
CA ALA A 432 -21.82 3.65 18.09
C ALA A 432 -21.93 2.41 19.00
N ILE A 433 -20.99 2.25 19.94
CA ILE A 433 -21.00 1.15 20.92
C ILE A 433 -22.27 1.20 21.79
N GLN A 434 -22.69 2.39 22.23
CA GLN A 434 -23.90 2.57 23.03
C GLN A 434 -25.16 2.12 22.28
N ILE A 435 -25.29 2.48 20.99
CA ILE A 435 -26.44 2.08 20.18
C ILE A 435 -26.44 0.56 19.98
N LEU A 436 -25.30 -0.04 19.63
CA LEU A 436 -25.20 -1.48 19.38
C LEU A 436 -25.51 -2.31 20.63
N ASN A 437 -25.01 -1.91 21.81
CA ASN A 437 -25.31 -2.59 23.07
C ASN A 437 -26.75 -2.37 23.55
N GLY A 438 -27.43 -1.32 23.07
CA GLY A 438 -28.83 -1.02 23.39
C GLY A 438 -29.85 -1.81 22.56
N MET A 439 -29.42 -2.57 21.55
CA MET A 439 -30.32 -3.30 20.64
C MET A 439 -31.06 -4.44 21.38
N SER A 440 -32.35 -4.63 21.05
CA SER A 440 -33.18 -5.67 21.69
C SER A 440 -32.81 -7.10 21.28
N GLN A 441 -32.19 -7.27 20.12
CA GLN A 441 -31.70 -8.55 19.61
C GLN A 441 -30.30 -8.37 19.04
N GLU A 442 -29.39 -9.27 19.42
CA GLU A 442 -28.06 -9.33 18.86
C GLU A 442 -28.10 -10.10 17.55
N THR A 443 -27.66 -9.47 16.46
CA THR A 443 -27.50 -10.13 15.16
C THR A 443 -26.03 -10.25 14.79
N PRO A 444 -25.64 -11.24 13.97
CA PRO A 444 -24.27 -11.40 13.50
C PRO A 444 -23.60 -10.09 13.04
N ASN A 445 -24.32 -9.29 12.23
CA ASN A 445 -23.82 -8.02 11.71
C ASN A 445 -23.60 -6.98 12.81
N SER A 446 -24.51 -6.89 13.79
CA SER A 446 -24.36 -5.97 14.92
C SER A 446 -23.14 -6.32 15.77
N ILE A 447 -22.88 -7.61 16.02
CA ILE A 447 -21.71 -8.06 16.78
C ILE A 447 -20.42 -7.85 16.00
N SER A 448 -20.39 -8.14 14.70
CA SER A 448 -19.19 -7.89 13.88
C SER A 448 -18.84 -6.40 13.80
N LEU A 449 -19.84 -5.50 13.75
CA LEU A 449 -19.60 -4.06 13.85
C LEU A 449 -19.13 -3.66 15.25
N LEU A 450 -19.66 -4.28 16.31
CA LEU A 450 -19.25 -4.03 17.69
C LEU A 450 -17.80 -4.46 17.94
N LEU A 451 -17.37 -5.60 17.39
CA LEU A 451 -15.96 -6.03 17.37
C LEU A 451 -15.08 -4.96 16.72
N TYR A 452 -15.49 -4.47 15.55
CA TYR A 452 -14.75 -3.42 14.85
C TYR A 452 -14.65 -2.13 15.69
N CYS A 453 -15.74 -1.73 16.36
CA CYS A 453 -15.76 -0.56 17.23
C CYS A 453 -14.82 -0.72 18.45
N HIS A 454 -14.87 -1.86 19.14
CA HIS A 454 -13.97 -2.12 20.28
C HIS A 454 -12.50 -2.14 19.87
N TYR A 455 -12.17 -2.71 18.70
CA TYR A 455 -10.82 -2.66 18.15
C TYR A 455 -10.37 -1.22 17.88
N ARG A 456 -11.23 -0.39 17.26
CA ARG A 456 -10.90 1.03 17.01
C ARG A 456 -10.80 1.87 18.29
N ALA A 457 -11.52 1.50 19.35
CA ALA A 457 -11.46 2.13 20.65
C ALA A 457 -10.26 1.68 21.52
N ASP A 458 -9.46 0.72 21.03
CA ASP A 458 -8.39 0.05 21.80
C ASP A 458 -8.92 -0.62 23.10
N ASP A 459 -10.20 -1.00 23.13
CA ASP A 459 -10.85 -1.70 24.24
C ASP A 459 -10.79 -3.22 24.03
N ILE A 460 -9.60 -3.78 24.25
CA ILE A 460 -9.28 -5.18 23.97
C ILE A 460 -10.05 -6.15 24.90
N GLU A 461 -10.40 -5.74 26.12
CA GLU A 461 -11.20 -6.58 27.05
C GLU A 461 -12.62 -6.78 26.51
N SER A 462 -13.26 -5.70 26.08
CA SER A 462 -14.61 -5.78 25.48
C SER A 462 -14.57 -6.45 24.11
N TYR A 463 -13.47 -6.29 23.35
CA TYR A 463 -13.24 -7.05 22.12
C TYR A 463 -13.24 -8.55 22.37
N ALA A 464 -12.46 -9.05 23.35
CA ALA A 464 -12.41 -10.47 23.70
C ALA A 464 -13.78 -11.01 24.14
N THR A 465 -14.50 -10.23 24.95
CA THR A 465 -15.85 -10.60 25.40
C THR A 465 -16.83 -10.68 24.22
N THR A 466 -16.75 -9.74 23.29
CA THR A 466 -17.60 -9.69 22.09
C THR A 466 -17.23 -10.77 21.07
N ALA A 467 -15.96 -11.13 20.96
CA ALA A 467 -15.49 -12.23 20.10
C ALA A 467 -16.09 -13.56 20.57
N ASN A 468 -16.11 -13.80 21.88
CA ASN A 468 -16.76 -14.97 22.46
C ASN A 468 -18.29 -14.96 22.32
N ARG A 469 -18.93 -13.78 22.27
CA ARG A 469 -20.36 -13.66 21.90
C ARG A 469 -20.57 -14.04 20.44
N ARG A 470 -19.71 -13.56 19.54
CA ARG A 470 -19.77 -13.88 18.11
C ARG A 470 -19.66 -15.38 17.85
N ILE A 471 -18.70 -16.05 18.49
CA ILE A 471 -18.48 -17.49 18.39
C ILE A 471 -19.73 -18.29 18.79
N LYS A 472 -20.44 -17.87 19.85
CA LYS A 472 -21.68 -18.54 20.30
C LYS A 472 -22.82 -18.47 19.28
N LEU A 473 -22.82 -17.46 18.40
CA LEU A 473 -23.86 -17.28 17.38
C LEU A 473 -23.53 -17.96 16.05
N LEU A 474 -22.41 -18.67 15.94
CA LEU A 474 -22.06 -19.39 14.72
C LEU A 474 -22.91 -20.66 14.58
N GLU A 475 -23.55 -20.82 13.43
CA GLU A 475 -24.31 -22.01 13.09
C GLU A 475 -23.45 -23.09 12.39
N LYS A 476 -22.44 -22.64 11.65
CA LYS A 476 -21.48 -23.48 10.92
C LYS A 476 -20.10 -22.82 10.84
N ILE A 477 -19.05 -23.64 10.72
CA ILE A 477 -17.68 -23.20 10.41
C ILE A 477 -17.45 -23.41 8.91
N ASP A 478 -17.65 -22.34 8.14
CA ASP A 478 -17.28 -22.22 6.73
C ASP A 478 -16.02 -21.35 6.58
N SER A 479 -15.64 -21.03 5.34
CA SER A 479 -14.46 -20.20 5.07
C SER A 479 -14.55 -18.80 5.72
N LEU A 480 -15.72 -18.16 5.66
CA LEU A 480 -15.96 -16.83 6.23
C LEU A 480 -15.86 -16.84 7.76
N ALA A 481 -16.50 -17.82 8.41
CA ALA A 481 -16.40 -17.98 9.86
C ALA A 481 -14.96 -18.29 10.29
N THR A 482 -14.24 -19.10 9.52
CA THR A 482 -12.83 -19.42 9.77
C THR A 482 -11.96 -18.16 9.70
N GLU A 483 -12.12 -17.35 8.65
CA GLU A 483 -11.40 -16.09 8.48
C GLU A 483 -11.71 -15.11 9.63
N GLU A 484 -12.98 -14.98 10.03
CA GLU A 484 -13.41 -14.11 11.13
C GLU A 484 -12.74 -14.53 12.44
N ILE A 485 -12.73 -15.84 12.76
CA ILE A 485 -12.12 -16.35 13.99
C ILE A 485 -10.59 -16.18 13.97
N LEU A 486 -9.91 -16.50 12.87
CA LEU A 486 -8.46 -16.31 12.74
C LEU A 486 -8.08 -14.84 12.90
N ARG A 487 -8.89 -13.92 12.36
CA ARG A 487 -8.73 -12.47 12.58
C ARG A 487 -8.90 -12.10 14.04
N MET A 488 -9.91 -12.62 14.72
CA MET A 488 -10.12 -12.39 16.16
C MET A 488 -8.92 -12.88 16.97
N VAL A 489 -8.36 -14.06 16.65
CA VAL A 489 -7.14 -14.60 17.27
C VAL A 489 -5.96 -13.66 17.03
N GLY A 490 -5.71 -13.25 15.78
CA GLY A 490 -4.61 -12.37 15.43
C GLY A 490 -4.67 -11.03 16.15
N VAL A 491 -5.84 -10.39 16.22
CA VAL A 491 -6.02 -9.13 16.97
C VAL A 491 -5.70 -9.30 18.45
N LEU A 492 -6.22 -10.35 19.09
CA LEU A 492 -5.95 -10.59 20.51
C LEU A 492 -4.51 -11.03 20.78
N ALA A 493 -3.86 -11.68 19.82
CA ALA A 493 -2.48 -12.11 19.94
C ALA A 493 -1.50 -10.93 20.06
N VAL A 494 -1.75 -9.83 19.34
CA VAL A 494 -0.94 -8.59 19.44
C VAL A 494 -0.90 -8.04 20.88
N HIS A 495 -1.90 -8.36 21.69
CA HIS A 495 -2.03 -7.93 23.08
C HIS A 495 -1.87 -9.08 24.10
N ASP A 496 -1.22 -10.19 23.71
CA ASP A 496 -1.00 -11.37 24.57
C ASP A 496 -2.29 -12.02 25.14
N LYS A 497 -3.41 -11.87 24.42
CA LYS A 497 -4.75 -12.31 24.83
C LYS A 497 -5.39 -13.36 23.94
N ALA A 498 -4.63 -13.97 23.02
CA ALA A 498 -5.15 -15.04 22.14
C ALA A 498 -5.83 -16.20 22.91
N LYS A 499 -5.39 -16.47 24.14
CA LYS A 499 -5.97 -17.49 25.03
C LYS A 499 -7.41 -17.18 25.48
N ASP A 500 -7.84 -15.93 25.39
CA ASP A 500 -9.15 -15.49 25.88
C ASP A 500 -10.28 -15.87 24.90
N ILE A 501 -9.94 -16.38 23.70
CA ILE A 501 -10.90 -16.99 22.77
C ILE A 501 -11.24 -18.41 23.22
N ASP A 502 -12.51 -18.61 23.56
CA ASP A 502 -13.07 -19.89 23.96
C ASP A 502 -13.47 -20.73 22.73
N LEU A 503 -12.51 -21.53 22.25
CA LEU A 503 -12.70 -22.47 21.14
C LEU A 503 -13.48 -23.73 21.54
N ASP A 504 -13.67 -24.02 22.83
CA ASP A 504 -14.39 -25.24 23.26
C ASP A 504 -15.86 -25.18 22.83
N LYS A 505 -16.41 -23.98 22.71
CA LYS A 505 -17.77 -23.74 22.20
C LYS A 505 -17.98 -24.13 20.74
N LEU A 506 -16.91 -24.28 19.97
CA LEU A 506 -16.98 -24.67 18.56
C LEU A 506 -17.04 -26.19 18.37
N SER A 507 -16.80 -27.00 19.41
CA SER A 507 -16.64 -28.47 19.28
C SER A 507 -17.86 -29.21 18.75
N ASN A 508 -19.05 -28.61 18.85
CA ASN A 508 -20.33 -29.21 18.45
C ASN A 508 -20.96 -28.52 17.23
N ILE A 509 -20.26 -27.57 16.60
CA ILE A 509 -20.75 -26.81 15.44
C ILE A 509 -20.44 -27.60 14.17
N SER A 510 -21.35 -27.54 13.18
CA SER A 510 -21.13 -28.17 11.88
C SER A 510 -19.96 -27.52 11.13
N VAL A 511 -19.07 -28.32 10.54
CA VAL A 511 -17.85 -27.82 9.87
C VAL A 511 -17.91 -28.22 8.40
N GLU A 512 -17.75 -27.25 7.49
CA GLU A 512 -17.75 -27.49 6.04
C GLU A 512 -16.50 -28.26 5.59
N VAL A 513 -15.33 -27.82 6.07
CA VAL A 513 -14.03 -28.45 5.82
C VAL A 513 -13.46 -28.92 7.16
N PRO A 514 -13.34 -30.25 7.41
CA PRO A 514 -12.93 -30.79 8.71
C PRO A 514 -11.64 -30.19 9.28
N GLN A 515 -10.73 -29.76 8.42
CA GLN A 515 -9.45 -29.15 8.75
C GLN A 515 -9.57 -27.75 9.37
N TYR A 516 -10.62 -26.98 9.10
CA TYR A 516 -10.72 -25.60 9.57
C TYR A 516 -10.72 -25.48 11.09
N PHE A 517 -11.47 -26.35 11.78
CA PHE A 517 -11.54 -26.30 13.23
C PHE A 517 -10.18 -26.57 13.88
N GLU A 518 -9.46 -27.56 13.36
CA GLU A 518 -8.13 -27.90 13.87
C GLU A 518 -7.09 -26.82 13.51
N PHE A 519 -7.20 -26.21 12.32
CA PHE A 519 -6.35 -25.10 11.92
C PHE A 519 -6.53 -23.88 12.85
N ILE A 520 -7.77 -23.52 13.19
CA ILE A 520 -8.07 -22.43 14.14
C ILE A 520 -7.41 -22.69 15.51
N LYS A 521 -7.48 -23.93 16.01
CA LYS A 521 -6.83 -24.32 17.28
C LYS A 521 -5.32 -24.17 17.21
N ILE A 522 -4.70 -24.74 16.17
CA ILE A 522 -3.25 -24.67 15.97
C ILE A 522 -2.81 -23.21 15.88
N TYR A 523 -3.53 -22.38 15.11
CA TYR A 523 -3.21 -20.97 14.95
C TYR A 523 -3.26 -20.20 16.28
N ARG A 524 -4.30 -20.42 17.10
CA ARG A 524 -4.35 -19.86 18.47
C ARG A 524 -3.21 -20.37 19.34
N ASP A 525 -2.95 -21.67 19.31
CA ASP A 525 -1.97 -22.30 20.17
C ASP A 525 -0.53 -21.90 19.82
N LEU A 526 -0.25 -21.55 18.57
CA LEU A 526 1.05 -20.99 18.17
C LEU A 526 1.34 -19.67 18.90
N TYR A 527 0.32 -18.84 19.16
CA TYR A 527 0.47 -17.61 19.94
C TYR A 527 0.50 -17.86 21.46
N VAL A 528 -0.20 -18.89 21.96
CA VAL A 528 -0.33 -19.16 23.41
C VAL A 528 0.80 -20.04 23.94
N SER A 529 1.14 -21.09 23.21
CA SER A 529 2.06 -22.16 23.60
C SER A 529 3.37 -22.14 22.80
N GLY A 530 3.44 -21.38 21.70
CA GLY A 530 4.61 -21.32 20.85
C GLY A 530 4.74 -22.48 19.85
N PRO A 531 5.89 -22.59 19.18
CA PRO A 531 6.10 -23.55 18.09
C PRO A 531 6.19 -25.00 18.60
N LYS A 532 5.66 -25.94 17.81
CA LYS A 532 5.73 -27.39 18.08
C LYS A 532 5.86 -28.21 16.79
N GLU A 533 6.54 -29.35 16.90
CA GLU A 533 6.74 -30.30 15.79
C GLU A 533 5.40 -30.91 15.30
N GLU A 534 4.50 -31.26 16.22
CA GLU A 534 3.16 -31.78 15.91
C GLU A 534 2.35 -30.81 15.02
N TYR A 535 2.51 -29.51 15.22
CA TYR A 535 1.85 -28.49 14.40
C TYR A 535 2.46 -28.42 13.00
N THR A 536 3.78 -28.57 12.86
CA THR A 536 4.44 -28.60 11.55
C THR A 536 3.94 -29.76 10.71
N GLU A 537 3.93 -30.97 11.28
CA GLU A 537 3.45 -32.17 10.59
C GLU A 537 2.00 -32.01 10.14
N TRP A 538 1.13 -31.48 11.01
CA TRP A 538 -0.26 -31.26 10.68
C TRP A 538 -0.45 -30.22 9.58
N LEU A 539 0.23 -29.07 9.68
CA LEU A 539 0.15 -27.99 8.69
C LEU A 539 0.63 -28.45 7.31
N LEU A 540 1.74 -29.19 7.25
CA LEU A 540 2.25 -29.78 6.01
C LEU A 540 1.26 -30.75 5.38
N ALA A 541 0.68 -31.66 6.18
CA ALA A 541 -0.27 -32.66 5.69
C ALA A 541 -1.59 -32.07 5.16
N ASN A 542 -1.98 -30.87 5.63
CA ASN A 542 -3.25 -30.24 5.31
C ASN A 542 -3.12 -28.95 4.47
N LYS A 543 -1.90 -28.53 4.13
CA LYS A 543 -1.58 -27.32 3.36
C LYS A 543 -2.43 -27.18 2.10
N ASP A 544 -2.43 -28.20 1.24
CA ASP A 544 -3.13 -28.14 -0.06
C ASP A 544 -4.65 -28.05 0.09
N VAL A 545 -5.21 -28.62 1.17
CA VAL A 545 -6.66 -28.57 1.43
C VAL A 545 -7.06 -27.16 1.83
N ILE A 546 -6.27 -26.51 2.69
CA ILE A 546 -6.50 -25.13 3.15
C ILE A 546 -6.27 -24.12 2.01
N LEU A 547 -5.25 -24.32 1.18
CA LEU A 547 -4.96 -23.42 0.06
C LEU A 547 -6.02 -23.49 -1.06
N LYS A 548 -6.63 -24.66 -1.30
CA LYS A 548 -7.68 -24.82 -2.32
C LYS A 548 -9.03 -24.22 -1.91
N SER A 549 -9.24 -23.98 -0.62
CA SER A 549 -10.56 -23.66 -0.11
C SER A 549 -10.92 -22.19 -0.22
N GLU A 550 -10.02 -21.27 0.19
CA GLU A 550 -10.18 -19.82 -0.02
C GLU A 550 -8.84 -19.07 -0.01
N ILE A 551 -8.71 -18.05 -0.87
CA ILE A 551 -7.50 -17.22 -0.95
C ILE A 551 -7.30 -16.44 0.36
N SER A 552 -8.38 -15.98 1.00
CA SER A 552 -8.30 -15.20 2.24
C SER A 552 -7.87 -16.00 3.47
N ILE A 553 -7.77 -17.33 3.41
CA ILE A 553 -7.23 -18.13 4.51
C ILE A 553 -5.72 -18.35 4.35
N SER A 554 -5.21 -18.23 3.13
CA SER A 554 -3.82 -18.52 2.80
C SER A 554 -2.79 -17.66 3.55
N HIS A 555 -3.12 -16.40 3.88
CA HIS A 555 -2.21 -15.54 4.65
C HIS A 555 -2.12 -15.95 6.12
N TYR A 556 -3.19 -16.48 6.72
CA TYR A 556 -3.11 -17.06 8.06
C TYR A 556 -2.31 -18.36 8.05
N LEU A 557 -2.38 -19.13 6.96
CA LEU A 557 -1.55 -20.33 6.82
C LEU A 557 -0.06 -19.96 6.70
N GLN A 558 0.26 -18.94 5.92
CA GLN A 558 1.61 -18.35 5.86
C GLN A 558 2.08 -17.94 7.26
N ASP A 559 1.24 -17.19 7.99
CA ASP A 559 1.56 -16.73 9.34
C ASP A 559 1.73 -17.90 10.32
N ALA A 560 0.91 -18.96 10.21
CA ALA A 560 1.07 -20.17 11.02
C ALA A 560 2.43 -20.84 10.81
N PHE A 561 2.88 -21.00 9.57
CA PHE A 561 4.21 -21.55 9.28
C PHE A 561 5.33 -20.64 9.80
N PHE A 562 5.15 -19.31 9.70
CA PHE A 562 6.09 -18.33 10.25
C PHE A 562 6.22 -18.43 11.77
N LEU A 563 5.09 -18.40 12.49
CA LEU A 563 5.04 -18.55 13.95
C LEU A 563 5.62 -19.89 14.41
N ASN A 564 5.41 -20.94 13.62
CA ASN A 564 5.96 -22.26 13.91
C ASN A 564 7.44 -22.42 13.49
N LYS A 565 8.09 -21.35 13.02
CA LYS A 565 9.49 -21.30 12.57
C LYS A 565 9.81 -22.21 11.38
N ASN A 566 8.81 -22.58 10.57
CA ASN A 566 9.02 -23.27 9.31
C ASN A 566 9.05 -22.25 8.17
N PHE A 567 10.21 -21.59 8.02
CA PHE A 567 10.37 -20.44 7.14
C PHE A 567 10.33 -20.81 5.66
N ASP A 568 10.82 -22.00 5.26
CA ASP A 568 10.81 -22.46 3.87
C ASP A 568 9.38 -22.62 3.33
N GLU A 569 8.48 -23.18 4.14
CA GLU A 569 7.07 -23.31 3.76
C GLU A 569 6.34 -21.97 3.76
N CYS A 570 6.67 -21.08 4.69
CA CYS A 570 6.17 -19.69 4.66
C CYS A 570 6.56 -19.00 3.34
N ILE A 571 7.82 -19.11 2.92
CA ILE A 571 8.32 -18.58 1.64
C ILE A 571 7.54 -19.20 0.47
N THR A 572 7.40 -20.53 0.46
CA THR A 572 6.71 -21.26 -0.60
C THR A 572 5.25 -20.79 -0.76
N ILE A 573 4.52 -20.55 0.33
CA ILE A 573 3.13 -20.09 0.27
C ILE A 573 3.00 -18.71 -0.37
N VAL A 574 3.91 -17.78 -0.03
CA VAL A 574 3.91 -16.45 -0.63
C VAL A 574 4.23 -16.53 -2.12
N GLU A 575 5.19 -17.39 -2.50
CA GLU A 575 5.60 -17.55 -3.90
C GLU A 575 4.55 -18.25 -4.79
N LEU A 576 3.62 -18.99 -4.19
CA LEU A 576 2.45 -19.54 -4.90
C LEU A 576 1.42 -18.46 -5.28
N LYS A 577 1.47 -17.27 -4.67
CA LYS A 577 0.59 -16.15 -4.99
C LYS A 577 1.23 -15.29 -6.09
N GLU A 578 0.96 -15.60 -7.37
CA GLU A 578 1.43 -14.79 -8.51
C GLU A 578 0.94 -13.33 -8.40
N ASP A 579 1.86 -12.36 -8.21
CA ASP A 579 1.68 -10.87 -8.25
C ASP A 579 0.36 -10.31 -7.65
N GLN A 580 -0.25 -11.01 -6.69
CA GLN A 580 -1.37 -10.49 -5.92
C GLN A 580 -0.84 -9.41 -4.96
N PHE A 581 -1.63 -8.36 -4.73
CA PHE A 581 -1.30 -7.28 -3.79
C PHE A 581 -1.11 -7.85 -2.37
N LEU A 582 0.09 -8.33 -2.05
CA LEU A 582 0.46 -8.75 -0.71
C LEU A 582 0.26 -7.59 0.25
N SER A 583 -0.36 -7.86 1.39
CA SER A 583 -0.48 -6.88 2.47
C SER A 583 0.88 -6.58 3.09
N ALA A 584 1.01 -5.41 3.74
CA ALA A 584 2.23 -5.06 4.47
C ALA A 584 2.61 -6.11 5.53
N PHE A 585 1.61 -6.76 6.15
CA PHE A 585 1.85 -7.85 7.10
C PHE A 585 2.47 -9.08 6.42
N GLU A 586 1.93 -9.51 5.29
CA GLU A 586 2.46 -10.65 4.53
C GLU A 586 3.88 -10.39 4.01
N ILE A 587 4.15 -9.17 3.52
CA ILE A 587 5.50 -8.77 3.09
C ILE A 587 6.48 -8.80 4.27
N SER A 588 6.04 -8.32 5.45
CA SER A 588 6.88 -8.31 6.65
C SER A 588 7.28 -9.74 7.05
N ASN A 589 6.32 -10.65 7.13
CA ASN A 589 6.58 -12.05 7.43
C ASN A 589 7.46 -12.72 6.37
N TYR A 590 7.27 -12.38 5.08
CA TYR A 590 8.09 -12.90 4.00
C TYR A 590 9.55 -12.43 4.08
N ILE A 591 9.79 -11.15 4.37
CA ILE A 591 11.15 -10.61 4.59
C ILE A 591 11.83 -11.34 5.75
N TRP A 592 11.16 -11.49 6.88
CA TRP A 592 11.72 -12.20 8.03
C TRP A 592 11.93 -13.69 7.75
N ALA A 593 11.02 -14.34 7.03
CA ALA A 593 11.16 -15.74 6.63
C ALA A 593 12.40 -15.93 5.75
N LEU A 594 12.59 -15.09 4.73
CA LEU A 594 13.79 -15.09 3.89
C LEU A 594 15.07 -14.89 4.73
N HIS A 595 15.05 -13.95 5.68
CA HIS A 595 16.18 -13.70 6.56
C HIS A 595 16.53 -14.91 7.43
N TYR A 596 15.54 -15.52 8.08
CA TYR A 596 15.76 -16.64 9.00
C TYR A 596 16.03 -17.97 8.29
N ALA A 597 15.47 -18.17 7.08
CA ALA A 597 15.81 -19.30 6.23
C ALA A 597 17.27 -19.23 5.72
N LYS A 598 17.90 -18.04 5.79
CA LYS A 598 19.27 -17.78 5.30
C LYS A 598 19.48 -18.21 3.84
N ALA A 599 18.42 -18.11 3.04
CA ALA A 599 18.42 -18.52 1.65
C ALA A 599 17.75 -17.45 0.80
N ASN A 600 18.12 -17.41 -0.48
CA ASN A 600 17.58 -16.45 -1.45
C ASN A 600 17.81 -14.98 -1.04
N ASN A 601 19.01 -14.64 -0.57
CA ASN A 601 19.33 -13.27 -0.13
C ASN A 601 19.11 -12.22 -1.26
N HIS A 602 19.18 -12.61 -2.53
CA HIS A 602 18.79 -11.75 -3.66
C HIS A 602 17.32 -11.29 -3.58
N LYS A 603 16.38 -12.20 -3.23
CA LYS A 603 14.97 -11.86 -3.01
C LYS A 603 14.80 -11.02 -1.76
N LEU A 604 15.53 -11.33 -0.69
CA LEU A 604 15.49 -10.57 0.55
C LEU A 604 15.84 -9.09 0.29
N LEU A 605 16.95 -8.83 -0.42
CA LEU A 605 17.36 -7.47 -0.76
C LEU A 605 16.35 -6.75 -1.67
N LYS A 606 15.73 -7.48 -2.60
CA LYS A 606 14.65 -6.92 -3.44
C LYS A 606 13.47 -6.46 -2.60
N TRP A 607 13.02 -7.28 -1.64
CA TRP A 607 11.85 -6.97 -0.81
C TRP A 607 12.13 -5.93 0.28
N LEU A 608 13.34 -5.90 0.84
CA LEU A 608 13.77 -4.81 1.72
C LEU A 608 13.72 -3.46 1.00
N LYS A 609 14.28 -3.39 -0.21
CA LYS A 609 14.20 -2.19 -1.06
C LYS A 609 12.76 -1.84 -1.42
N HIS A 610 11.93 -2.84 -1.74
CA HIS A 610 10.50 -2.62 -2.00
C HIS A 610 9.79 -2.02 -0.79
N TRP A 611 10.03 -2.53 0.42
CA TRP A 611 9.48 -1.97 1.65
C TRP A 611 9.89 -0.52 1.83
N ARG A 612 11.20 -0.24 1.77
CA ARG A 612 11.76 1.11 1.92
C ARG A 612 11.13 2.15 0.98
N ASN A 613 10.83 1.74 -0.26
CA ASN A 613 10.32 2.64 -1.29
C ASN A 613 8.79 2.78 -1.31
N ASN A 614 8.03 1.82 -0.76
CA ASN A 614 6.57 1.77 -0.95
C ASN A 614 5.77 1.68 0.36
N LEU A 615 6.40 1.37 1.49
CA LEU A 615 5.76 1.15 2.78
C LEU A 615 6.32 2.07 3.87
N PRO A 616 5.64 2.22 5.02
CA PRO A 616 6.10 3.07 6.11
C PRO A 616 7.49 2.69 6.64
N TYR A 617 8.21 3.69 7.13
CA TYR A 617 9.56 3.53 7.69
C TYR A 617 9.60 2.42 8.76
N ASN A 618 10.55 1.50 8.61
CA ASN A 618 10.81 0.42 9.55
C ASN A 618 12.31 0.35 9.85
N SER A 619 12.71 0.72 11.08
CA SER A 619 14.13 0.78 11.49
C SER A 619 14.80 -0.59 11.44
N ALA A 620 14.09 -1.67 11.81
CA ALA A 620 14.66 -3.03 11.80
C ALA A 620 14.97 -3.50 10.36
N PHE A 621 14.07 -3.28 9.41
CA PHE A 621 14.31 -3.61 8.00
C PHE A 621 15.41 -2.75 7.39
N THR A 622 15.45 -1.46 7.70
CA THR A 622 16.49 -0.55 7.22
C THR A 622 17.88 -0.96 7.75
N LYS A 623 17.96 -1.36 9.03
CA LYS A 623 19.19 -1.91 9.65
C LYS A 623 19.60 -3.25 9.05
N LEU A 624 18.64 -4.14 8.77
CA LEU A 624 18.92 -5.40 8.11
C LEU A 624 19.43 -5.18 6.68
N GLU A 625 18.82 -4.26 5.93
CA GLU A 625 19.21 -3.94 4.56
C GLU A 625 20.63 -3.39 4.51
N ILE A 626 20.98 -2.41 5.35
CA ILE A 626 22.34 -1.86 5.40
C ILE A 626 23.37 -2.93 5.81
N GLN A 627 23.05 -3.78 6.79
CA GLN A 627 23.93 -4.88 7.20
C GLN A 627 24.22 -5.84 6.04
N LYS A 628 23.19 -6.24 5.28
CA LYS A 628 23.37 -7.16 4.14
C LYS A 628 24.08 -6.47 2.96
N ARG A 629 23.75 -5.21 2.65
CA ARG A 629 24.39 -4.44 1.55
C ARG A 629 25.87 -4.15 1.80
N THR A 630 26.25 -3.88 3.06
CA THR A 630 27.67 -3.65 3.42
C THR A 630 28.53 -4.91 3.26
N LEU A 631 27.98 -6.10 3.52
CA LEU A 631 28.68 -7.37 3.29
C LEU A 631 29.04 -7.61 1.82
N ILE A 632 28.17 -7.17 0.90
CA ILE A 632 28.39 -7.24 -0.56
C ILE A 632 29.03 -5.97 -1.14
N SER A 633 29.52 -5.06 -0.28
CA SER A 633 30.16 -3.80 -0.68
C SER A 633 29.31 -2.95 -1.65
N ASP A 634 27.99 -2.97 -1.52
CA ASP A 634 27.07 -2.15 -2.31
C ASP A 634 26.95 -0.75 -1.68
N TRP A 635 28.06 -0.01 -1.72
CA TRP A 635 28.18 1.30 -1.07
C TRP A 635 27.25 2.35 -1.66
N GLY A 636 26.87 2.21 -2.94
CA GLY A 636 25.88 3.07 -3.59
C GLY A 636 24.51 2.94 -2.92
N GLU A 637 23.98 1.72 -2.83
CA GLU A 637 22.71 1.49 -2.15
C GLU A 637 22.82 1.77 -0.64
N CYS A 638 23.97 1.48 -0.01
CA CYS A 638 24.22 1.82 1.39
C CYS A 638 24.05 3.33 1.65
N LEU A 639 24.59 4.17 0.77
CA LEU A 639 24.45 5.63 0.87
C LEU A 639 22.98 6.05 0.78
N ASP A 640 22.23 5.51 -0.18
CA ASP A 640 20.80 5.80 -0.36
C ASP A 640 19.97 5.37 0.86
N ILE A 641 20.26 4.18 1.42
CA ILE A 641 19.63 3.68 2.64
C ILE A 641 19.93 4.63 3.81
N CYS A 642 21.18 5.05 3.99
CA CYS A 642 21.57 5.93 5.09
C CYS A 642 20.90 7.31 4.96
N LYS A 643 20.84 7.89 3.76
CA LYS A 643 20.13 9.16 3.50
C LYS A 643 18.65 9.06 3.87
N TYR A 644 18.00 7.99 3.44
CA TYR A 644 16.61 7.71 3.80
C TYR A 644 16.44 7.54 5.31
N ALA A 645 17.31 6.75 5.95
CA ALA A 645 17.24 6.47 7.37
C ALA A 645 17.43 7.72 8.24
N ILE A 646 18.45 8.55 7.96
CA ILE A 646 18.76 9.77 8.74
C ILE A 646 17.60 10.78 8.73
N SER A 647 16.78 10.79 7.68
CA SER A 647 15.58 11.64 7.64
C SER A 647 14.44 11.18 8.57
N HIS A 648 14.51 9.95 9.10
CA HIS A 648 13.49 9.36 9.99
C HIS A 648 14.03 8.98 11.38
N ASP A 649 15.29 8.56 11.47
CA ASP A 649 15.94 8.00 12.66
C ASP A 649 17.38 8.52 12.77
N GLN A 650 17.78 8.92 13.97
CA GLN A 650 19.12 9.47 14.27
C GLN A 650 19.99 8.40 14.93
N ASP A 651 20.06 7.23 14.29
CA ASP A 651 20.86 6.10 14.76
C ASP A 651 22.34 6.26 14.35
N GLU A 652 23.24 6.03 15.30
CA GLU A 652 24.69 6.11 15.13
C GLU A 652 25.22 5.21 13.99
N LEU A 653 24.59 4.05 13.78
CA LEU A 653 24.94 3.10 12.73
C LEU A 653 24.85 3.73 11.33
N PHE A 654 23.79 4.52 11.08
CA PHE A 654 23.58 5.15 9.79
C PHE A 654 24.55 6.31 9.56
N MET A 655 24.97 7.02 10.62
CA MET A 655 26.02 8.04 10.53
C MET A 655 27.37 7.42 10.13
N LEU A 656 27.72 6.29 10.76
CA LEU A 656 28.93 5.55 10.42
C LEU A 656 28.92 5.09 8.96
N TYR A 657 27.86 4.40 8.54
CA TYR A 657 27.80 3.86 7.18
C TYR A 657 27.59 4.93 6.11
N LEU A 658 27.03 6.09 6.43
CA LEU A 658 27.05 7.24 5.52
C LEU A 658 28.48 7.69 5.25
N ALA A 659 29.28 7.89 6.31
CA ALA A 659 30.68 8.29 6.16
C ALA A 659 31.50 7.23 5.41
N ILE A 660 31.35 5.95 5.77
CA ILE A 660 32.03 4.83 5.09
C ILE A 660 31.63 4.74 3.61
N SER A 661 30.34 4.88 3.30
CA SER A 661 29.86 4.83 1.91
C SER A 661 30.42 5.99 1.09
N CYS A 662 30.43 7.21 1.64
CA CYS A 662 31.07 8.36 0.98
C CYS A 662 32.56 8.12 0.75
N PHE A 663 33.27 7.54 1.72
CA PHE A 663 34.70 7.20 1.60
C PHE A 663 34.96 6.21 0.46
N HIS A 664 34.21 5.11 0.39
CA HIS A 664 34.41 4.10 -0.66
C HIS A 664 34.00 4.57 -2.06
N LEU A 665 33.00 5.46 -2.14
CA LEU A 665 32.56 6.08 -3.39
C LEU A 665 33.40 7.31 -3.79
N ASN A 666 34.27 7.80 -2.90
CA ASN A 666 35.01 9.05 -3.05
C ASN A 666 34.10 10.28 -3.33
N SER A 667 32.89 10.26 -2.77
CA SER A 667 31.84 11.27 -3.00
C SER A 667 32.00 12.47 -2.06
N THR A 668 32.86 13.42 -2.45
CA THR A 668 33.15 14.62 -1.63
C THR A 668 31.91 15.51 -1.45
N ASP A 669 31.16 15.74 -2.53
CA ASP A 669 29.95 16.58 -2.52
C ASP A 669 28.89 16.03 -1.55
N GLU A 670 28.78 14.71 -1.47
CA GLU A 670 27.81 14.04 -0.60
C GLU A 670 28.19 14.18 0.86
N ILE A 671 29.45 13.90 1.21
CA ILE A 671 29.87 14.03 2.60
C ILE A 671 29.77 15.48 3.07
N GLU A 672 30.08 16.47 2.22
CA GLU A 672 29.98 17.90 2.54
C GLU A 672 28.60 18.30 3.06
N ASN A 673 27.53 17.77 2.45
CA ASN A 673 26.15 18.01 2.88
C ASN A 673 25.84 17.49 4.30
N TYR A 674 26.62 16.52 4.79
CA TYR A 674 26.42 15.86 6.08
C TYR A 674 27.53 16.14 7.09
N VAL A 675 28.59 16.89 6.73
CA VAL A 675 29.73 17.17 7.62
C VAL A 675 29.26 17.75 8.96
N GLU A 676 28.37 18.74 8.95
CA GLU A 676 27.88 19.36 10.17
C GLU A 676 27.08 18.37 11.04
N THR A 677 26.24 17.56 10.40
CA THR A 677 25.45 16.50 11.05
C THR A 677 26.36 15.46 11.70
N LEU A 678 27.36 14.96 10.96
CA LEU A 678 28.35 14.00 11.45
C LEU A 678 29.18 14.59 12.60
N ALA A 679 29.63 15.84 12.49
CA ALA A 679 30.48 16.48 13.48
C ALA A 679 29.77 16.74 14.82
N LYS A 680 28.47 17.07 14.77
CA LYS A 680 27.67 17.42 15.95
C LYS A 680 26.90 16.24 16.54
N PHE A 681 26.90 15.08 15.87
CA PHE A 681 26.20 13.91 16.35
C PHE A 681 26.76 13.44 17.70
N ASN A 682 25.87 13.05 18.62
CA ASN A 682 26.25 12.58 19.94
C ASN A 682 26.51 11.06 19.91
N TYR A 683 27.70 10.68 19.44
CA TYR A 683 28.13 9.28 19.39
C TYR A 683 28.17 8.64 20.78
N GLN A 684 27.64 7.42 20.90
CA GLN A 684 27.74 6.61 22.10
C GLN A 684 29.00 5.74 22.09
N ASN A 685 29.52 5.39 20.91
CA ASN A 685 30.72 4.57 20.76
C ASN A 685 31.92 5.37 20.24
N ALA A 686 33.01 5.37 21.00
CA ALA A 686 34.25 6.04 20.63
C ALA A 686 34.84 5.52 19.31
N VAL A 687 34.77 4.21 19.07
CA VAL A 687 35.32 3.59 17.85
C VAL A 687 34.61 4.15 16.61
N THR A 688 33.29 4.22 16.65
CA THR A 688 32.47 4.79 15.57
C THR A 688 32.82 6.25 15.32
N ALA A 689 32.86 7.06 16.39
CA ALA A 689 33.18 8.48 16.29
C ALA A 689 34.58 8.72 15.70
N LEU A 690 35.57 7.93 16.11
CA LEU A 690 36.94 8.02 15.61
C LEU A 690 37.04 7.56 14.14
N GLN A 691 36.25 6.57 13.72
CA GLN A 691 36.18 6.16 12.32
C GLN A 691 35.59 7.27 11.44
N VAL A 692 34.48 7.88 11.86
CA VAL A 692 33.89 9.04 11.17
C VAL A 692 34.89 10.19 11.13
N ALA A 693 35.53 10.50 12.26
CA ALA A 693 36.55 11.55 12.34
C ALA A 693 37.69 11.30 11.35
N ASN A 694 38.21 10.07 11.26
CA ASN A 694 39.26 9.72 10.30
C ASN A 694 38.83 9.98 8.85
N ILE A 695 37.59 9.60 8.52
CA ILE A 695 37.04 9.80 7.18
C ILE A 695 36.92 11.30 6.87
N LEU A 696 36.40 12.10 7.81
CA LEU A 696 36.34 13.56 7.66
C LEU A 696 37.72 14.18 7.44
N LEU A 697 38.74 13.71 8.18
CA LEU A 697 40.13 14.15 7.98
C LEU A 697 40.65 13.78 6.58
N GLN A 698 40.32 12.59 6.06
CA GLN A 698 40.72 12.18 4.70
C GLN A 698 40.05 13.02 3.61
N PHE A 699 38.81 13.46 3.82
CA PHE A 699 38.11 14.41 2.95
C PHE A 699 38.49 15.88 3.16
N LYS A 700 39.48 16.15 4.03
CA LYS A 700 39.98 17.50 4.36
C LYS A 700 39.03 18.38 5.19
N PHE A 701 38.00 17.81 5.81
CA PHE A 701 37.18 18.48 6.83
C PHE A 701 37.91 18.44 8.18
N HIS A 702 39.06 19.12 8.21
CA HIS A 702 40.03 19.01 9.29
C HIS A 702 39.47 19.46 10.64
N LYS A 703 38.70 20.55 10.66
CA LYS A 703 38.18 21.13 11.90
C LYS A 703 37.20 20.17 12.58
N GLU A 704 36.24 19.69 11.81
CA GLU A 704 35.17 18.79 12.26
C GLU A 704 35.73 17.44 12.70
N GLY A 705 36.61 16.83 11.90
CA GLY A 705 37.30 15.60 12.27
C GLY A 705 38.16 15.76 13.54
N MET A 706 38.86 16.89 13.68
CA MET A 706 39.68 17.14 14.87
C MET A 706 38.87 17.37 16.15
N GLU A 707 37.71 18.02 16.05
CA GLU A 707 36.82 18.19 17.21
C GLU A 707 36.31 16.84 17.72
N LEU A 708 35.88 15.94 16.83
CA LEU A 708 35.45 14.58 17.20
C LEU A 708 36.59 13.78 17.84
N CYS A 709 37.79 13.79 17.24
CA CYS A 709 38.96 13.13 17.83
C CYS A 709 39.30 13.71 19.22
N TYR A 710 39.31 15.03 19.35
CA TYR A 710 39.61 15.70 20.62
C TYR A 710 38.60 15.34 21.72
N TYR A 711 37.30 15.34 21.39
CA TYR A 711 36.24 15.04 22.35
C TYR A 711 36.45 13.70 23.06
N TRP A 712 36.89 12.67 22.32
CA TRP A 712 37.16 11.34 22.87
C TRP A 712 38.58 11.20 23.43
N ALA A 713 39.58 11.86 22.83
CA ALA A 713 40.97 11.77 23.28
C ALA A 713 41.24 12.50 24.62
N LYS A 714 40.39 13.46 25.01
CA LYS A 714 40.50 14.12 26.33
C LYS A 714 40.40 13.11 27.48
N GLU A 715 39.71 11.99 27.29
CA GLU A 715 39.61 10.92 28.28
C GLU A 715 40.91 10.11 28.33
N LYS A 716 41.59 10.14 29.49
CA LYS A 716 42.89 9.49 29.68
C LYS A 716 42.89 7.99 29.44
N ASP A 717 41.78 7.33 29.72
CA ASP A 717 41.65 5.88 29.60
C ASP A 717 41.37 5.45 28.15
N ASN A 718 40.95 6.36 27.27
CA ASN A 718 40.70 6.07 25.86
C ASN A 718 41.99 6.13 25.04
N LYS A 719 42.83 5.10 25.21
CA LYS A 719 44.15 5.01 24.56
C LYS A 719 44.07 5.04 23.04
N GLN A 720 43.04 4.41 22.46
CA GLN A 720 42.82 4.41 21.02
C GLN A 720 42.51 5.81 20.48
N ALA A 721 41.62 6.56 21.13
CA ALA A 721 41.31 7.94 20.74
C ALA A 721 42.55 8.84 20.83
N ARG A 722 43.34 8.68 21.89
CA ARG A 722 44.59 9.44 22.08
C ARG A 722 45.63 9.14 21.02
N THR A 723 45.88 7.86 20.74
CA THR A 723 46.76 7.44 19.65
C THR A 723 46.27 8.00 18.31
N MET A 724 44.97 7.92 18.03
CA MET A 724 44.40 8.43 16.78
C MET A 724 44.53 9.95 16.66
N PHE A 725 44.20 10.68 17.73
CA PHE A 725 44.39 12.13 17.82
C PHE A 725 45.86 12.50 17.59
N PHE A 726 46.80 11.77 18.19
CA PHE A 726 48.23 12.01 17.97
C PHE A 726 48.69 11.72 16.54
N MET A 727 48.22 10.63 15.93
CA MET A 727 48.56 10.26 14.56
C MET A 727 47.93 11.18 13.51
N SER A 728 46.82 11.85 13.84
CA SER A 728 46.16 12.82 12.94
C SER A 728 47.09 13.98 12.54
N PHE A 729 48.07 14.32 13.39
CA PHE A 729 49.02 15.42 13.15
C PHE A 729 49.95 15.18 11.98
N LEU A 730 50.17 13.91 11.60
CA LEU A 730 50.95 13.56 10.42
C LEU A 730 50.25 13.97 9.11
N LYS A 731 48.94 14.30 9.19
CA LYS A 731 48.08 14.58 8.03
C LYS A 731 47.55 16.01 7.99
N LEU A 732 47.82 16.82 9.01
CA LEU A 732 47.22 18.14 9.21
C LEU A 732 48.21 19.28 9.03
N PRO A 733 47.76 20.47 8.58
CA PRO A 733 48.55 21.70 8.69
C PRO A 733 48.71 22.08 10.17
N TRP A 734 49.95 22.14 10.65
CA TRP A 734 50.23 22.33 12.09
C TRP A 734 49.78 23.70 12.62
N ASP A 735 49.93 24.73 11.80
CA ASP A 735 49.71 26.12 12.20
C ASP A 735 48.24 26.43 12.51
N ASP A 736 47.30 25.72 11.87
CA ASP A 736 45.86 25.94 12.03
C ASP A 736 45.30 25.37 13.35
N PHE A 737 45.98 24.39 13.94
CA PHE A 737 45.50 23.66 15.12
C PHE A 737 46.39 23.82 16.34
N PHE A 738 47.67 24.13 16.20
CA PHE A 738 48.59 24.28 17.33
C PHE A 738 48.97 25.74 17.55
N VAL A 739 48.07 26.44 18.25
CA VAL A 739 48.23 27.87 18.50
C VAL A 739 48.80 28.10 19.90
N THR A 740 49.82 28.96 19.96
CA THR A 740 50.36 29.52 21.21
C THR A 740 49.93 30.97 21.33
N PHE A 741 49.80 31.45 22.56
CA PHE A 741 49.36 32.80 22.87
C PHE A 741 50.43 33.52 23.69
N ASP A 742 50.56 34.84 23.52
CA ASP A 742 51.53 35.65 24.26
C ASP A 742 51.04 35.99 25.68
N GLU A 743 49.72 36.07 25.86
CA GLU A 743 49.04 36.50 27.08
C GLU A 743 47.93 35.50 27.45
N VAL A 744 47.70 35.33 28.76
CA VAL A 744 46.67 34.41 29.26
C VAL A 744 45.29 35.05 29.06
N GLU A 745 44.56 34.53 28.09
CA GLU A 745 43.17 34.87 27.81
C GLU A 745 42.22 33.76 28.28
N GLU A 746 40.94 34.08 28.29
CA GLU A 746 39.89 33.13 28.62
C GLU A 746 39.81 31.99 27.59
N GLY A 747 39.69 30.74 28.05
CA GLY A 747 39.62 29.57 27.18
C GLY A 747 40.99 28.99 26.77
N CYS A 748 42.09 29.67 27.08
CA CYS A 748 43.45 29.16 26.91
C CYS A 748 43.78 28.07 27.93
N TYR A 749 44.80 27.27 27.62
CA TYR A 749 45.41 26.29 28.50
C TYR A 749 46.81 26.77 28.89
N VAL A 750 47.11 26.75 30.18
CA VAL A 750 48.36 27.28 30.73
C VAL A 750 49.14 26.14 31.39
N PHE A 751 50.37 25.94 30.94
CA PHE A 751 51.38 25.15 31.64
C PHE A 751 52.17 26.04 32.57
N TYR A 752 52.29 25.66 33.85
CA TYR A 752 53.03 26.44 34.84
C TYR A 752 53.93 25.55 35.70
N LYS A 753 54.95 26.16 36.30
CA LYS A 753 55.83 25.49 37.27
C LYS A 753 55.60 26.07 38.66
N ILE A 754 55.38 25.20 39.66
CA ILE A 754 55.27 25.61 41.07
C ILE A 754 56.63 25.40 41.75
N ASN A 755 57.25 26.47 42.25
CA ASN A 755 58.51 26.42 42.99
C ASN A 755 59.61 25.60 42.26
N GLY A 756 59.65 25.68 40.93
CA GLY A 756 60.61 24.97 40.07
C GLY A 756 60.24 23.53 39.70
N LYS A 757 59.11 22.99 40.17
CA LYS A 757 58.57 21.69 39.73
C LYS A 757 57.54 21.88 38.63
N ASP A 758 57.61 21.02 37.62
CA ASP A 758 56.66 20.99 36.51
C ASP A 758 55.30 20.47 37.00
N GLU A 759 54.23 21.22 36.71
CA GLU A 759 52.85 20.84 36.96
C GLU A 759 52.08 20.78 35.63
N GLY A 760 50.98 20.03 35.59
CA GLY A 760 50.19 19.82 34.36
C GLY A 760 49.49 21.08 33.83
N PHE A 761 48.89 20.99 32.64
CA PHE A 761 48.11 22.07 32.04
C PHE A 761 46.81 22.32 32.82
N VAL A 762 46.49 23.60 33.06
CA VAL A 762 45.18 24.02 33.59
C VAL A 762 44.45 24.86 32.55
N LYS A 763 43.16 24.52 32.34
CA LYS A 763 42.27 25.32 31.50
C LYS A 763 41.84 26.58 32.25
N ILE A 764 41.99 27.74 31.60
CA ILE A 764 41.49 29.01 32.13
C ILE A 764 40.00 29.11 31.78
N ILE A 765 39.16 29.03 32.81
CA ILE A 765 37.70 29.14 32.71
C ILE A 765 37.31 30.54 33.19
N GLU A 766 36.28 31.15 32.58
CA GLU A 766 35.58 32.38 32.99
C GLU A 766 35.55 32.66 34.52
N PRO A 767 35.35 33.93 34.96
CA PRO A 767 35.86 34.52 36.21
C PRO A 767 35.18 34.04 37.52
N ASN A 768 34.92 32.76 37.69
CA ASN A 768 34.38 32.17 38.92
C ASN A 768 35.41 31.32 39.69
N ASP A 769 36.51 30.93 39.06
CA ASP A 769 37.63 30.27 39.73
C ASP A 769 38.67 31.31 40.19
N GLU A 770 38.97 31.31 41.49
CA GLU A 770 39.89 32.28 42.11
C GLU A 770 41.31 32.13 41.58
N PHE A 771 41.71 30.91 41.20
CA PHE A 771 43.00 30.61 40.59
C PHE A 771 43.09 31.12 39.15
N SER A 772 42.08 30.86 38.31
CA SER A 772 42.02 31.35 36.93
C SER A 772 42.08 32.89 36.84
N LYS A 773 41.42 33.62 37.76
CA LYS A 773 41.51 35.09 37.84
C LYS A 773 42.93 35.62 38.05
N GLN A 774 43.73 34.90 38.84
CA GLN A 774 45.10 35.30 39.16
C GLN A 774 46.06 35.07 38.00
N LEU A 775 45.66 34.30 36.99
CA LEU A 775 46.47 34.01 35.81
C LEU A 775 46.11 34.89 34.60
N LEU A 776 44.91 35.47 34.54
CA LEU A 776 44.46 36.31 33.42
C LEU A 776 45.36 37.55 33.22
N GLY A 777 45.71 37.83 31.96
CA GLY A 777 46.52 38.98 31.57
C GLY A 777 48.03 38.83 31.77
N HIS A 778 48.49 37.70 32.30
CA HIS A 778 49.91 37.41 32.46
C HIS A 778 50.53 36.80 31.20
N LYS A 779 51.82 37.03 31.00
CA LYS A 779 52.56 36.59 29.81
C LYS A 779 53.43 35.37 30.07
N THR A 780 53.85 34.73 28.99
CA THR A 780 54.83 33.64 29.06
C THR A 780 56.12 34.10 29.78
N ASN A 781 56.59 33.30 30.75
CA ASN A 781 57.66 33.58 31.72
C ASN A 781 57.33 34.53 32.89
N ASP A 782 56.11 35.04 33.01
CA ASP A 782 55.70 35.78 34.21
C ASP A 782 55.77 34.88 35.45
N VAL A 783 56.14 35.48 36.59
CA VAL A 783 56.18 34.82 37.90
C VAL A 783 55.12 35.45 38.79
N ILE A 784 54.19 34.63 39.26
CA ILE A 784 53.02 35.02 40.04
C ILE A 784 53.12 34.36 41.41
N GLU A 785 52.92 35.14 42.47
CA GLU A 785 52.94 34.66 43.85
C GLU A 785 51.51 34.41 44.33
N ILE A 786 51.14 33.14 44.52
CA ILE A 786 49.80 32.75 44.95
C ILE A 786 49.87 32.24 46.39
N LYS A 787 49.07 32.86 47.27
CA LYS A 787 49.01 32.48 48.68
C LYS A 787 48.01 31.35 48.89
N ARG A 788 48.41 30.28 49.59
CA ARG A 788 47.49 29.17 49.89
C ARG A 788 46.33 29.62 50.79
N PRO A 789 45.12 29.06 50.62
CA PRO A 789 43.96 29.37 51.48
C PRO A 789 44.18 29.06 52.97
N LEU A 790 45.04 28.08 53.27
CA LEU A 790 45.41 27.65 54.63
C LEU A 790 46.94 27.77 54.81
N GLY A 791 47.36 28.68 55.68
CA GLY A 791 48.78 28.93 56.03
C GLY A 791 49.35 30.24 55.50
N ASN A 792 50.63 30.52 55.82
CA ASN A 792 51.38 31.70 55.31
C ASN A 792 52.35 31.32 54.17
N ILE A 793 52.12 30.18 53.50
CA ILE A 793 52.95 29.70 52.41
C ILE A 793 52.50 30.39 51.12
N VAL A 794 53.46 31.00 50.43
CA VAL A 794 53.30 31.61 49.11
C VAL A 794 54.02 30.70 48.11
N ASP A 795 53.29 30.23 47.10
CA ASP A 795 53.83 29.43 46.02
C ASP A 795 54.17 30.35 44.84
N SER A 796 55.37 30.18 44.27
CA SER A 796 55.82 30.91 43.08
C SER A 796 55.44 30.11 41.82
N TYR A 797 54.49 30.64 41.05
CA TYR A 797 54.03 30.09 39.78
C TYR A 797 54.78 30.77 38.64
N LYS A 798 55.56 30.02 37.86
CA LYS A 798 56.13 30.53 36.61
C LYS A 798 55.28 30.05 35.44
N ILE A 799 54.73 30.97 34.65
CA ILE A 799 54.00 30.65 33.42
C ILE A 799 55.00 30.14 32.37
N GLY A 800 54.77 28.91 31.89
CA GLY A 800 55.62 28.24 30.92
C GLY A 800 55.15 28.42 29.49
N ILE A 801 53.99 27.86 29.15
CA ILE A 801 53.42 27.89 27.79
C ILE A 801 51.93 28.19 27.90
N ILE A 802 51.43 29.07 27.04
CA ILE A 802 50.01 29.39 26.89
C ILE A 802 49.58 28.92 25.50
N CYS A 803 48.61 28.02 25.43
CA CYS A 803 48.22 27.39 24.18
C CYS A 803 46.73 27.06 24.10
N ASN A 804 46.28 26.64 22.92
CA ASN A 804 44.92 26.16 22.74
C ASN A 804 44.74 24.71 23.22
N LYS A 805 43.48 24.25 23.24
CA LYS A 805 43.11 22.91 23.74
C LYS A 805 43.81 21.75 23.04
N TYR A 806 44.11 21.88 21.74
CA TYR A 806 44.71 20.81 20.95
C TYR A 806 46.21 20.65 21.25
N LEU A 807 46.94 21.76 21.34
CA LEU A 807 48.35 21.73 21.69
C LEU A 807 48.56 21.26 23.13
N ALA A 808 47.69 21.66 24.05
CA ALA A 808 47.70 21.16 25.42
C ALA A 808 47.55 19.62 25.47
N LEU A 809 46.55 19.07 24.79
CA LEU A 809 46.33 17.61 24.76
C LEU A 809 47.48 16.87 24.05
N LYS A 810 48.06 17.43 22.98
CA LYS A 810 49.25 16.87 22.33
C LYS A 810 50.42 16.74 23.30
N MET A 811 50.72 17.81 24.04
CA MET A 811 51.83 17.82 24.99
C MET A 811 51.58 16.85 26.15
N GLU A 812 50.33 16.76 26.61
CA GLU A 812 49.93 15.77 27.62
C GLU A 812 50.17 14.32 27.13
N ILE A 813 49.78 13.99 25.89
CA ILE A 813 50.03 12.66 25.31
C ILE A 813 51.53 12.38 25.17
N ILE A 814 52.34 13.37 24.75
CA ILE A 814 53.80 13.22 24.64
C ILE A 814 54.42 12.89 26.00
N GLU A 815 54.02 13.58 27.07
CA GLU A 815 54.49 13.27 28.42
C GLU A 815 54.10 11.84 28.85
N GLU A 816 52.92 11.37 28.47
CA GLU A 816 52.51 9.98 28.73
C GLU A 816 53.37 8.95 27.99
N THR A 817 53.86 9.25 26.77
CA THR A 817 54.74 8.34 26.02
C THR A 817 56.12 8.14 26.66
N LYS A 818 56.53 9.02 27.59
CA LYS A 818 57.75 8.83 28.39
C LYS A 818 57.60 7.70 29.41
N ASN A 819 56.37 7.30 29.73
CA ASN A 819 56.08 6.13 30.56
C ASN A 819 55.87 4.89 29.67
N PRO A 820 56.77 3.88 29.72
CA PRO A 820 56.64 2.64 28.94
C PRO A 820 55.38 1.82 29.25
N GLN A 821 54.73 2.07 30.40
CA GLN A 821 53.50 1.39 30.82
C GLN A 821 52.22 2.17 30.47
N SER A 822 52.31 3.27 29.70
CA SER A 822 51.17 4.12 29.34
C SER A 822 50.08 3.43 28.51
N GLY A 823 50.41 2.31 27.84
CA GLY A 823 49.49 1.55 27.00
C GLY A 823 49.18 2.20 25.65
N LEU A 824 49.87 3.29 25.28
CA LEU A 824 49.67 4.02 24.02
C LEU A 824 50.33 3.34 22.80
N GLY A 825 51.24 2.38 23.03
CA GLY A 825 52.01 1.73 21.97
C GLY A 825 53.04 2.65 21.30
N MET A 826 53.36 3.79 21.93
CA MET A 826 54.33 4.78 21.45
C MET A 826 55.46 4.94 22.46
N GLN A 827 56.67 5.16 21.98
CA GLN A 827 57.85 5.42 22.80
C GLN A 827 58.53 6.71 22.35
N SER A 828 58.88 7.57 23.31
CA SER A 828 59.68 8.77 23.05
C SER A 828 61.16 8.41 22.90
N PHE A 829 61.84 8.93 21.88
CA PHE A 829 63.28 8.83 21.70
C PHE A 829 63.93 10.19 22.01
N ASN A 830 65.00 10.20 22.80
CA ASN A 830 65.83 11.39 22.98
C ASN A 830 66.89 11.41 21.88
N ILE A 831 66.80 12.38 20.98
CA ILE A 831 67.80 12.59 19.93
C ILE A 831 68.87 13.54 20.50
N GLU A 832 70.10 13.07 20.65
CA GLU A 832 71.25 13.94 20.91
C GLU A 832 71.58 14.71 19.62
N GLU A 833 71.75 16.04 19.71
CA GLU A 833 71.93 16.94 18.55
C GLU A 833 73.18 16.62 17.70
N ASP A 834 74.07 15.76 18.21
CA ASP A 834 75.38 15.47 17.64
C ASP A 834 75.42 14.11 16.89
N GLY A 835 74.31 13.35 16.90
CA GLY A 835 74.22 12.01 16.32
C GLY A 835 74.03 11.99 14.80
N SER A 836 74.62 10.99 14.12
CA SER A 836 74.37 10.76 12.69
C SER A 836 72.88 10.47 12.44
N PRO A 837 72.24 11.07 11.42
CA PRO A 837 70.87 10.73 11.02
C PRO A 837 70.65 9.22 10.80
N LEU A 838 71.70 8.49 10.38
CA LEU A 838 71.68 7.04 10.23
C LEU A 838 71.63 6.31 11.58
N ASP A 839 72.33 6.78 12.60
CA ASP A 839 72.31 6.17 13.93
C ASP A 839 70.94 6.34 14.61
N ILE A 840 70.27 7.47 14.34
CA ILE A 840 68.90 7.75 14.76
C ILE A 840 67.91 6.80 14.06
N ILE A 841 68.05 6.60 12.74
CA ILE A 841 67.24 5.63 11.99
C ILE A 841 67.49 4.19 12.48
N HIS A 842 68.73 3.84 12.81
CA HIS A 842 69.08 2.52 13.35
C HIS A 842 68.49 2.27 14.75
N GLN A 843 68.36 3.31 15.59
CA GLN A 843 67.69 3.21 16.89
C GLN A 843 66.16 3.12 16.77
N ILE A 844 65.56 3.77 15.76
CA ILE A 844 64.10 3.82 15.55
C ILE A 844 63.58 2.59 14.81
N ALA A 845 64.31 2.10 13.80
CA ALA A 845 63.80 1.07 12.90
C ALA A 845 63.84 -0.34 13.51
N GLY A 846 64.81 -0.63 14.38
CA GLY A 846 65.19 -2.02 14.65
C GLY A 846 65.68 -2.72 13.37
N LEU A 847 66.70 -3.56 13.46
CA LEU A 847 66.98 -4.44 12.31
C LEU A 847 65.77 -5.36 12.12
N PRO A 848 65.15 -5.42 10.93
CA PRO A 848 64.18 -6.46 10.66
C PRO A 848 64.92 -7.79 10.74
N ASN A 849 64.65 -8.57 11.79
CA ASN A 849 64.91 -9.99 11.77
C ASN A 849 63.83 -10.65 10.90
N GLU A 850 63.90 -10.44 9.60
CA GLU A 850 63.16 -11.23 8.62
C GLU A 850 64.18 -11.81 7.65
N ASN A 851 64.31 -13.13 7.68
CA ASN A 851 65.09 -13.89 6.73
C ASN A 851 64.34 -13.80 5.37
N PRO A 852 64.85 -13.11 4.33
CA PRO A 852 64.15 -12.95 3.05
C PRO A 852 64.09 -14.25 2.22
N TYR A 853 64.74 -15.31 2.69
CA TYR A 853 64.78 -16.60 2.03
C TYR A 853 63.46 -17.36 2.26
N ASN A 854 62.49 -17.18 1.35
CA ASN A 854 62.00 -18.23 0.44
C ASN A 854 60.59 -17.92 -0.15
N VAL A 855 59.90 -16.82 0.17
CA VAL A 855 58.49 -16.65 -0.27
C VAL A 855 58.32 -16.69 -1.81
N TYR A 856 59.27 -16.15 -2.57
CA TYR A 856 59.24 -16.24 -4.04
C TYR A 856 59.64 -17.62 -4.58
N GLU A 857 60.56 -18.36 -3.96
CA GLU A 857 60.80 -19.76 -4.39
C GLU A 857 59.67 -20.68 -3.93
N GLU A 858 58.96 -20.37 -2.84
CA GLU A 858 57.69 -21.02 -2.46
C GLU A 858 56.61 -20.77 -3.53
N TYR A 859 56.50 -19.55 -4.06
CA TYR A 859 55.62 -19.26 -5.18
C TYR A 859 56.03 -20.07 -6.42
N TYR A 860 57.29 -19.97 -6.87
CA TYR A 860 57.76 -20.68 -8.08
C TYR A 860 57.82 -22.22 -7.92
N SER A 861 57.87 -22.74 -6.70
CA SER A 861 57.72 -24.17 -6.38
C SER A 861 56.26 -24.58 -6.15
N GLN A 862 55.30 -23.67 -6.37
CA GLN A 862 53.85 -23.90 -6.26
C GLN A 862 53.37 -24.24 -4.84
N LYS A 863 54.13 -23.89 -3.80
CA LYS A 863 53.71 -24.03 -2.40
C LYS A 863 52.70 -22.97 -1.99
N ILE A 864 52.81 -21.78 -2.56
CA ILE A 864 51.84 -20.68 -2.43
C ILE A 864 51.45 -20.17 -3.81
N LEU A 865 50.24 -19.61 -3.92
CA LEU A 865 49.65 -19.13 -5.17
C LEU A 865 49.60 -17.59 -5.20
N PHE A 866 49.23 -16.98 -6.34
CA PHE A 866 49.38 -15.54 -6.53
C PHE A 866 48.61 -14.73 -5.47
N SER A 867 47.33 -15.07 -5.26
CA SER A 867 46.52 -14.39 -4.25
C SER A 867 47.12 -14.51 -2.85
N GLN A 868 47.79 -15.62 -2.52
CA GLN A 868 48.43 -15.80 -1.21
C GLN A 868 49.73 -15.01 -1.09
N LEU A 869 50.50 -14.90 -2.18
CA LEU A 869 51.81 -14.25 -2.18
C LEU A 869 51.74 -12.80 -1.64
N ALA A 870 50.75 -12.04 -2.08
CA ALA A 870 50.57 -10.63 -1.66
C ALA A 870 50.42 -10.45 -0.15
N PHE A 871 49.89 -11.45 0.56
CA PHE A 871 49.66 -11.45 2.01
C PHE A 871 50.73 -12.24 2.78
N SER A 872 51.71 -12.84 2.09
CA SER A 872 52.72 -13.72 2.70
C SER A 872 54.02 -13.00 3.07
N THR A 873 54.14 -11.70 2.80
CA THR A 873 55.35 -10.91 3.12
C THR A 873 55.00 -9.45 3.41
N SER A 874 55.67 -8.88 4.42
CA SER A 874 55.59 -7.48 4.82
C SER A 874 56.02 -6.53 3.68
N GLU A 875 56.88 -7.01 2.77
CA GLU A 875 57.38 -6.28 1.62
C GLU A 875 56.27 -5.92 0.61
N LEU A 876 55.30 -6.81 0.41
CA LEU A 876 54.19 -6.61 -0.53
C LEU A 876 53.03 -5.83 0.08
N ARG A 877 53.02 -5.64 1.41
CA ARG A 877 52.04 -4.82 2.15
C ARG A 877 50.58 -5.15 1.81
N GLU A 878 50.29 -6.43 1.59
CA GLU A 878 48.93 -6.92 1.26
C GLU A 878 48.37 -6.27 -0.02
N ASN A 879 49.24 -5.91 -0.97
CA ASN A 879 48.86 -5.21 -2.20
C ASN A 879 49.01 -6.13 -3.42
N LEU A 880 47.88 -6.63 -3.92
CA LEU A 880 47.82 -7.52 -5.09
C LEU A 880 48.36 -6.87 -6.37
N ILE A 881 48.24 -5.54 -6.51
CA ILE A 881 48.80 -4.81 -7.66
C ILE A 881 50.32 -4.76 -7.57
N HIS A 882 50.86 -4.43 -6.40
CA HIS A 882 52.30 -4.44 -6.17
C HIS A 882 52.90 -5.84 -6.38
N ALA A 883 52.22 -6.89 -5.89
CA ALA A 883 52.62 -8.28 -6.12
C ALA A 883 52.69 -8.63 -7.61
N TYR A 884 51.68 -8.22 -8.40
CA TYR A 884 51.66 -8.43 -9.84
C TYR A 884 52.85 -7.78 -10.54
N TYR A 885 53.06 -6.48 -10.32
CA TYR A 885 54.15 -5.73 -10.98
C TYR A 885 55.51 -6.28 -10.61
N LYS A 886 55.70 -6.65 -9.34
CA LYS A 886 56.95 -7.26 -8.90
C LYS A 886 57.23 -8.60 -9.57
N LEU A 887 56.20 -9.44 -9.74
CA LEU A 887 56.38 -10.71 -10.46
C LEU A 887 56.71 -10.49 -11.94
N VAL A 888 56.04 -9.54 -12.60
CA VAL A 888 56.15 -9.31 -14.05
C VAL A 888 57.43 -8.57 -14.44
N TYR A 889 57.85 -7.56 -13.67
CA TYR A 889 58.98 -6.70 -14.04
C TYR A 889 60.28 -7.03 -13.28
N GLU A 890 60.21 -7.57 -12.06
CA GLU A 890 61.41 -7.80 -11.22
C GLU A 890 61.77 -9.29 -11.04
N LYS A 891 60.86 -10.21 -11.37
CA LYS A 891 61.03 -11.66 -11.16
C LYS A 891 60.76 -12.45 -12.45
N ASN A 892 60.55 -13.77 -12.34
CA ASN A 892 60.40 -14.69 -13.47
C ASN A 892 58.99 -14.70 -14.10
N GLY A 893 58.16 -13.68 -13.86
CA GLY A 893 56.77 -13.62 -14.31
C GLY A 893 55.79 -14.39 -13.43
N LEU A 894 54.53 -14.43 -13.89
CA LEU A 894 53.44 -15.20 -13.27
C LEU A 894 53.54 -16.70 -13.64
N LEU A 895 53.19 -17.56 -12.69
CA LEU A 895 52.94 -18.97 -12.97
C LEU A 895 51.61 -19.13 -13.71
N LYS A 896 51.65 -19.65 -14.93
CA LYS A 896 50.46 -19.89 -15.76
C LYS A 896 50.30 -21.37 -16.11
N MET A 897 49.06 -21.80 -16.33
CA MET A 897 48.77 -23.09 -16.97
C MET A 897 49.06 -23.02 -18.47
N ASP A 898 49.45 -24.16 -19.07
CA ASP A 898 49.57 -24.28 -20.53
C ASP A 898 48.20 -24.01 -21.19
N PRO A 899 48.08 -23.08 -22.17
CA PRO A 899 46.83 -22.82 -22.89
C PRO A 899 46.16 -24.07 -23.47
N LYS A 900 46.93 -25.13 -23.78
CA LYS A 900 46.39 -26.41 -24.28
C LYS A 900 45.62 -27.21 -23.24
N ALA A 901 45.75 -26.89 -21.95
CA ALA A 901 45.02 -27.56 -20.88
C ALA A 901 43.54 -27.14 -20.82
N PHE A 902 43.18 -26.01 -21.43
CA PHE A 902 41.83 -25.46 -21.34
C PHE A 902 40.89 -26.09 -22.38
N PRO A 903 39.62 -26.34 -22.00
CA PRO A 903 38.62 -26.78 -22.97
C PRO A 903 38.27 -25.67 -23.96
N LEU A 904 37.86 -26.06 -25.17
CA LEU A 904 37.31 -25.11 -26.15
C LEU A 904 35.95 -24.57 -25.64
N LEU A 905 35.86 -23.24 -25.60
CA LEU A 905 34.61 -22.51 -25.40
C LEU A 905 33.77 -22.53 -26.68
N ASP A 906 32.45 -22.51 -26.54
CA ASP A 906 31.53 -22.48 -27.66
C ASP A 906 31.44 -21.06 -28.26
N PHE A 907 31.86 -20.87 -29.50
CA PHE A 907 31.84 -19.56 -30.17
C PHE A 907 30.43 -19.02 -30.41
N PHE A 908 29.41 -19.87 -30.40
CA PHE A 908 28.00 -19.48 -30.60
C PHE A 908 27.29 -19.10 -29.30
N GLN A 909 27.90 -19.38 -28.14
CA GLN A 909 27.37 -18.99 -26.85
C GLN A 909 27.92 -17.61 -26.44
N GLU A 910 27.03 -16.73 -26.00
CA GLU A 910 27.43 -15.49 -25.34
C GLU A 910 27.87 -15.77 -23.91
N TYR A 911 29.08 -15.36 -23.55
CA TYR A 911 29.65 -15.50 -22.22
C TYR A 911 29.84 -14.14 -21.57
N ASP A 912 29.57 -14.10 -20.28
CA ASP A 912 29.98 -12.99 -19.42
C ASP A 912 31.39 -13.25 -18.90
N PHE A 913 32.36 -12.40 -19.23
CA PHE A 913 33.74 -12.57 -18.82
C PHE A 913 34.02 -11.85 -17.51
N ILE A 914 34.43 -12.60 -16.48
CA ILE A 914 34.78 -12.06 -15.16
C ILE A 914 36.30 -11.89 -15.07
N LEU A 915 36.77 -10.74 -14.59
CA LEU A 915 38.20 -10.51 -14.34
C LEU A 915 38.54 -10.66 -12.86
N ASP A 916 39.75 -11.12 -12.61
CA ASP A 916 40.41 -11.12 -11.29
C ASP A 916 41.62 -10.16 -11.33
N PHE A 917 42.38 -10.00 -10.24
CA PHE A 917 43.51 -9.05 -10.27
C PHE A 917 44.58 -9.41 -11.32
N THR A 918 44.81 -10.69 -11.61
CA THR A 918 45.83 -11.09 -12.59
C THR A 918 45.43 -10.71 -14.01
N SER A 919 44.18 -11.00 -14.40
CA SER A 919 43.67 -10.69 -15.73
C SER A 919 43.35 -9.21 -15.90
N LEU A 920 42.80 -8.57 -14.87
CA LEU A 920 42.48 -7.14 -14.86
C LEU A 920 43.72 -6.28 -15.16
N LEU A 921 44.81 -6.52 -14.42
CA LEU A 921 46.05 -5.76 -14.60
C LEU A 921 46.71 -6.06 -15.93
N HIS A 922 46.66 -7.33 -16.37
CA HIS A 922 47.21 -7.70 -17.67
C HIS A 922 46.49 -6.98 -18.81
N PHE A 923 45.15 -6.96 -18.79
CA PHE A 923 44.34 -6.30 -19.83
C PHE A 923 44.51 -4.78 -19.80
N TYR A 924 44.55 -4.17 -18.61
CA TYR A 924 44.87 -2.75 -18.47
C TYR A 924 46.22 -2.40 -19.11
N ILE A 925 47.27 -3.20 -18.87
CA ILE A 925 48.60 -2.96 -19.46
C ILE A 925 48.56 -3.12 -20.98
N LEU A 926 47.92 -4.18 -21.50
CA LEU A 926 47.81 -4.40 -22.95
C LEU A 926 47.14 -3.23 -23.68
N GLU A 927 46.08 -2.65 -23.11
CA GLU A 927 45.39 -1.52 -23.72
C GLU A 927 46.16 -0.21 -23.52
N LYS A 928 46.75 0.01 -22.33
CA LYS A 928 47.60 1.18 -22.05
C LYS A 928 48.81 1.27 -22.98
N GLU A 929 49.42 0.13 -23.31
CA GLU A 929 50.55 0.04 -24.25
C GLU A 929 50.12 0.03 -25.72
N GLY A 930 48.82 0.11 -26.02
CA GLY A 930 48.28 0.10 -27.37
C GLY A 930 48.42 -1.24 -28.11
N LYS A 931 48.61 -2.34 -27.37
CA LYS A 931 48.82 -3.69 -27.93
C LYS A 931 47.51 -4.37 -28.31
N TYR A 932 46.41 -4.06 -27.63
CA TYR A 932 45.09 -4.63 -27.91
C TYR A 932 43.98 -3.66 -27.46
N THR A 933 42.84 -3.68 -28.15
CA THR A 933 41.65 -2.90 -27.78
C THR A 933 40.48 -3.82 -27.52
N PHE A 934 39.99 -3.84 -26.29
CA PHE A 934 38.89 -4.71 -25.91
C PHE A 934 37.54 -4.09 -26.31
N LYS A 935 36.74 -4.86 -27.05
CA LYS A 935 35.37 -4.50 -27.45
C LYS A 935 34.32 -4.90 -26.39
N ASN A 936 34.58 -6.00 -25.68
CA ASN A 936 33.68 -6.51 -24.65
C ASN A 936 33.77 -5.66 -23.37
N LYS A 937 32.64 -5.52 -22.68
CA LYS A 937 32.64 -5.13 -21.27
C LYS A 937 32.86 -6.36 -20.41
N PHE A 938 33.74 -6.25 -19.43
CA PHE A 938 34.03 -7.32 -18.47
C PHE A 938 33.24 -7.13 -17.18
N LYS A 939 33.06 -8.17 -16.38
CA LYS A 939 32.46 -8.08 -15.05
C LYS A 939 33.54 -8.18 -13.98
N ILE A 940 33.45 -7.35 -12.95
CA ILE A 940 34.28 -7.47 -11.74
C ILE A 940 33.42 -7.29 -10.49
N PRO A 941 33.72 -7.96 -9.37
CA PRO A 941 33.03 -7.66 -8.13
C PRO A 941 33.47 -6.31 -7.58
N SER A 942 32.53 -5.60 -6.96
CA SER A 942 32.75 -4.31 -6.28
C SER A 942 33.87 -4.34 -5.24
N PHE A 943 34.14 -5.51 -4.63
CA PHE A 943 35.23 -5.66 -3.68
C PHE A 943 36.62 -5.40 -4.30
N ILE A 944 36.83 -5.64 -5.61
CA ILE A 944 38.07 -5.26 -6.30
C ILE A 944 38.26 -3.74 -6.26
N MET A 945 37.19 -2.97 -6.49
CA MET A 945 37.24 -1.50 -6.41
C MET A 945 37.52 -1.01 -4.98
N VAL A 946 36.97 -1.69 -3.98
CA VAL A 946 37.28 -1.40 -2.56
C VAL A 946 38.78 -1.56 -2.29
N LEU A 947 39.40 -2.65 -2.75
CA LEU A 947 40.83 -2.90 -2.57
C LEU A 947 41.69 -1.86 -3.31
N ILE A 948 41.35 -1.54 -4.57
CA ILE A 948 42.08 -0.53 -5.36
C ILE A 948 42.03 0.84 -4.66
N ASN A 949 40.86 1.27 -4.20
CA ASN A 949 40.70 2.54 -3.47
C ASN A 949 41.45 2.52 -2.13
N SER A 950 41.49 1.39 -1.43
CA SER A 950 42.30 1.21 -0.22
C SER A 950 43.79 1.39 -0.51
N TYR A 951 44.32 0.71 -1.53
CA TYR A 951 45.72 0.81 -1.93
C TYR A 951 46.12 2.24 -2.31
N ARG A 952 45.26 2.93 -3.07
CA ARG A 952 45.43 4.33 -3.47
C ARG A 952 45.55 5.29 -2.28
N ASN A 953 44.85 5.02 -1.17
CA ASN A 953 44.75 5.92 -0.02
C ASN A 953 45.75 5.60 1.12
N LYS A 954 46.57 4.55 1.01
CA LYS A 954 47.59 4.21 2.03
C LYS A 954 48.77 5.23 1.97
N PRO A 955 49.25 5.75 3.13
CA PRO A 955 50.21 6.86 3.21
C PRO A 955 51.63 6.57 2.66
N LEU A 956 51.93 5.31 2.33
CA LEU A 956 53.20 4.88 1.74
C LEU A 956 53.00 4.34 0.30
N GLY A 957 51.92 4.74 -0.37
CA GLY A 957 51.46 4.16 -1.64
C GLY A 957 52.38 4.36 -2.84
N MET A 958 53.43 5.19 -2.74
CA MET A 958 54.37 5.38 -3.84
C MET A 958 55.39 4.23 -3.87
N VAL A 959 55.19 3.30 -4.80
CA VAL A 959 56.20 2.28 -5.15
C VAL A 959 56.85 2.70 -6.45
N HIS A 960 58.17 2.90 -6.43
CA HIS A 960 58.93 3.35 -7.59
C HIS A 960 59.96 2.28 -7.97
N HIS A 961 59.86 1.79 -9.20
CA HIS A 961 60.83 0.92 -9.86
C HIS A 961 61.23 1.52 -11.23
N GLU A 962 62.32 1.04 -11.83
CA GLU A 962 62.79 1.56 -13.14
C GLU A 962 61.72 1.40 -14.24
N ASP A 963 60.95 0.32 -14.18
CA ASP A 963 59.94 -0.02 -15.20
C ASP A 963 58.50 0.40 -14.85
N TYR A 964 58.23 0.77 -13.60
CA TYR A 964 56.86 1.12 -13.18
C TYR A 964 56.83 2.05 -11.96
N VAL A 965 55.79 2.89 -11.92
CA VAL A 965 55.46 3.75 -10.78
C VAL A 965 54.02 3.49 -10.38
N LEU A 966 53.82 3.04 -9.13
CA LEU A 966 52.50 2.92 -8.52
C LEU A 966 52.30 4.14 -7.64
N ASP A 967 51.65 5.16 -8.17
CA ASP A 967 51.28 6.36 -7.45
C ASP A 967 49.78 6.65 -7.59
N LYS A 968 49.33 7.77 -7.04
CA LYS A 968 47.92 8.15 -7.10
C LYS A 968 47.40 8.29 -8.54
N GLU A 969 48.24 8.78 -9.45
CA GLU A 969 47.90 8.95 -10.87
C GLU A 969 47.73 7.60 -11.57
N TYR A 970 48.61 6.62 -11.28
CA TYR A 970 48.44 5.25 -11.74
C TYR A 970 47.07 4.68 -11.34
N TYR A 971 46.72 4.78 -10.06
CA TYR A 971 45.45 4.25 -9.55
C TYR A 971 44.24 4.99 -10.17
N ASP A 972 44.34 6.30 -10.36
CA ASP A 972 43.28 7.09 -11.01
C ASP A 972 43.06 6.65 -12.46
N HIS A 973 44.13 6.37 -13.21
CA HIS A 973 44.02 5.84 -14.57
C HIS A 973 43.48 4.41 -14.63
N LEU A 974 43.86 3.55 -13.69
CA LEU A 974 43.31 2.18 -13.60
C LEU A 974 41.81 2.23 -13.29
N ILE A 975 41.39 3.05 -12.33
CA ILE A 975 39.98 3.25 -11.99
C ILE A 975 39.19 3.78 -13.19
N ALA A 976 39.73 4.75 -13.92
CA ALA A 976 39.09 5.28 -15.12
C ALA A 976 38.88 4.19 -16.19
N TRP A 977 39.90 3.35 -16.41
CA TRP A 977 39.81 2.23 -17.34
C TRP A 977 38.76 1.20 -16.90
N ILE A 978 38.72 0.86 -15.61
CA ILE A 978 37.71 -0.05 -15.05
C ILE A 978 36.29 0.50 -15.29
N ASN A 979 36.07 1.79 -15.03
CA ASN A 979 34.75 2.41 -15.23
C ASN A 979 34.31 2.41 -16.70
N GLU A 980 35.25 2.42 -17.64
CA GLU A 980 34.96 2.36 -19.07
C GLU A 980 34.72 0.92 -19.56
N LYS A 981 35.59 -0.02 -19.16
CA LYS A 981 35.69 -1.37 -19.72
C LYS A 981 35.04 -2.45 -18.88
N CYS A 982 34.66 -2.16 -17.63
CA CYS A 982 34.06 -3.12 -16.74
C CYS A 982 32.66 -2.68 -16.26
N GLU A 983 31.83 -3.67 -15.99
CA GLU A 983 30.62 -3.60 -15.19
C GLU A 983 30.97 -4.07 -13.77
N ILE A 984 30.75 -3.18 -12.80
CA ILE A 984 30.99 -3.49 -11.39
C ILE A 984 29.72 -4.13 -10.83
N ILE A 985 29.86 -5.35 -10.29
CA ILE A 985 28.74 -6.16 -9.81
C ILE A 985 28.83 -6.36 -8.30
N ASN A 986 27.68 -6.39 -7.64
CA ASN A 986 27.53 -6.75 -6.23
C ASN A 986 26.82 -8.10 -6.13
N PRO A 987 27.56 -9.23 -6.10
CA PRO A 987 26.94 -10.55 -6.15
C PRO A 987 26.15 -10.82 -4.88
N ALA A 988 24.82 -10.89 -4.97
CA ALA A 988 23.96 -11.18 -3.82
C ALA A 988 24.18 -12.61 -3.28
N SER A 989 24.60 -13.54 -4.15
CA SER A 989 24.98 -14.91 -3.80
C SER A 989 26.14 -14.99 -2.80
N LEU A 990 26.95 -13.93 -2.67
CA LEU A 990 27.97 -13.83 -1.63
C LEU A 990 27.35 -14.00 -0.23
N LEU A 991 26.15 -13.47 -0.02
CA LEU A 991 25.46 -13.57 1.26
C LEU A 991 25.05 -15.01 1.57
N ASP A 992 24.59 -15.75 0.56
CA ASP A 992 24.22 -17.16 0.70
C ASP A 992 25.47 -18.00 1.05
N ILE A 993 26.62 -17.75 0.37
CA ILE A 993 27.89 -18.45 0.65
C ILE A 993 28.41 -18.12 2.07
N MET A 994 28.29 -16.86 2.51
CA MET A 994 28.72 -16.44 3.84
C MET A 994 27.84 -17.03 4.96
N ASP A 995 26.53 -17.15 4.70
CA ASP A 995 25.58 -17.74 5.64
C ASP A 995 25.76 -19.28 5.76
N ASP A 996 26.22 -19.96 4.70
CA ASP A 996 26.56 -21.39 4.68
C ASP A 996 27.90 -21.72 5.36
N ALA A 997 28.86 -20.78 5.35
CA ALA A 997 30.22 -20.95 5.88
C ALA A 997 30.32 -20.96 7.42
N THR A 998 29.28 -21.45 8.13
CA THR A 998 29.18 -21.51 9.59
C THR A 998 30.26 -22.40 10.22
N THR A 999 31.44 -21.83 10.43
CA THR A 999 32.38 -22.20 11.51
C THR A 999 32.68 -21.00 12.39
N GLY A 1000 31.69 -20.16 12.71
CA GLY A 1000 31.79 -19.13 13.77
C GLY A 1000 32.85 -18.04 13.60
N ASN A 1001 33.72 -18.14 12.59
CA ASN A 1001 34.70 -17.16 12.22
C ASN A 1001 34.14 -16.40 11.02
N THR A 1002 33.78 -15.14 11.26
CA THR A 1002 33.70 -14.15 10.20
C THR A 1002 34.96 -14.29 9.34
N ILE A 1003 34.80 -14.38 8.02
CA ILE A 1003 35.94 -14.34 7.10
C ILE A 1003 36.48 -12.91 7.16
N GLU A 1004 37.36 -12.71 8.14
CA GLU A 1004 37.91 -11.41 8.50
C GLU A 1004 39.12 -11.05 7.62
N ASN A 1005 39.80 -12.04 7.04
CA ASN A 1005 40.95 -11.76 6.20
C ASN A 1005 40.54 -11.31 4.79
N GLU A 1006 41.22 -10.27 4.29
CA GLU A 1006 40.97 -9.68 2.96
C GLU A 1006 41.12 -10.72 1.83
N LEU A 1007 42.08 -11.65 1.98
CA LEU A 1007 42.26 -12.77 1.05
C LEU A 1007 41.01 -13.64 0.92
N GLY A 1008 40.43 -14.10 2.04
CA GLY A 1008 39.24 -14.95 2.01
C GLY A 1008 38.06 -14.23 1.36
N ARG A 1009 37.90 -12.93 1.67
CA ARG A 1009 36.87 -12.09 1.03
C ARG A 1009 37.07 -11.94 -0.47
N TYR A 1010 38.30 -11.69 -0.91
CA TYR A 1010 38.62 -11.59 -2.34
C TYR A 1010 38.25 -12.88 -3.09
N LEU A 1011 38.68 -14.03 -2.57
CA LEU A 1011 38.45 -15.33 -3.20
C LEU A 1011 36.96 -15.68 -3.30
N ILE A 1012 36.20 -15.43 -2.23
CA ILE A 1012 34.77 -15.74 -2.21
C ILE A 1012 33.99 -14.78 -3.10
N ASN A 1013 34.38 -13.51 -3.21
CA ASN A 1013 33.76 -12.57 -4.15
C ASN A 1013 33.88 -13.08 -5.60
N GLN A 1014 35.06 -13.58 -6.00
CA GLN A 1014 35.23 -14.18 -7.33
C GLN A 1014 34.37 -15.44 -7.48
N ALA A 1015 34.30 -16.28 -6.44
CA ALA A 1015 33.49 -17.49 -6.47
C ALA A 1015 31.99 -17.21 -6.59
N ALA A 1016 31.50 -16.20 -5.86
CA ALA A 1016 30.11 -15.73 -5.88
C ALA A 1016 29.72 -15.26 -7.29
N MET A 1017 30.59 -14.52 -7.97
CA MET A 1017 30.36 -14.09 -9.36
C MET A 1017 30.16 -15.29 -10.30
N VAL A 1018 31.00 -16.33 -10.21
CA VAL A 1018 30.89 -17.52 -11.07
C VAL A 1018 29.60 -18.32 -10.79
N GLN A 1019 29.12 -18.31 -9.54
CA GLN A 1019 27.90 -18.99 -9.12
C GLN A 1019 26.63 -18.24 -9.52
N GLU A 1020 26.61 -16.92 -9.36
CA GLU A 1020 25.45 -16.05 -9.66
C GLU A 1020 25.14 -15.95 -11.15
N PHE A 1021 26.18 -16.04 -11.99
CA PHE A 1021 26.05 -15.94 -13.45
C PHE A 1021 26.36 -17.31 -14.10
N PRO A 1022 25.35 -18.14 -14.41
CA PRO A 1022 25.55 -19.49 -14.94
C PRO A 1022 26.30 -19.53 -16.27
N ASN A 1023 26.20 -18.48 -17.09
CA ASN A 1023 26.90 -18.34 -18.38
C ASN A 1023 28.18 -17.49 -18.28
N SER A 1024 28.74 -17.31 -17.08
CA SER A 1024 29.99 -16.58 -16.90
C SER A 1024 31.23 -17.49 -16.93
N VAL A 1025 32.36 -16.89 -17.35
CA VAL A 1025 33.68 -17.51 -17.37
C VAL A 1025 34.66 -16.58 -16.65
N LEU A 1026 35.37 -17.11 -15.66
CA LEU A 1026 36.44 -16.40 -14.96
C LEU A 1026 37.73 -16.44 -15.79
N ILE A 1027 38.26 -15.26 -16.12
CA ILE A 1027 39.59 -15.11 -16.73
C ILE A 1027 40.58 -14.92 -15.60
N THR A 1028 41.51 -15.85 -15.44
CA THR A 1028 42.49 -15.81 -14.34
C THR A 1028 43.78 -16.54 -14.70
N ASP A 1029 44.90 -15.89 -14.39
CA ASP A 1029 46.23 -16.49 -14.37
C ASP A 1029 46.65 -16.90 -12.95
N ASP A 1030 45.77 -16.75 -11.95
CA ASP A 1030 46.00 -17.27 -10.61
C ASP A 1030 45.61 -18.75 -10.53
N LEU A 1031 46.62 -19.59 -10.37
CA LEU A 1031 46.49 -21.03 -10.19
C LEU A 1031 45.58 -21.43 -9.01
N PHE A 1032 45.26 -20.51 -8.07
CA PHE A 1032 44.33 -20.78 -6.98
C PHE A 1032 42.94 -21.20 -7.46
N PHE A 1033 42.35 -20.51 -8.42
CA PHE A 1033 40.97 -20.80 -8.86
C PHE A 1033 40.82 -22.13 -9.58
N TYR A 1034 41.92 -22.73 -10.06
CA TYR A 1034 41.95 -24.05 -10.66
C TYR A 1034 41.74 -25.16 -9.62
N THR A 1035 42.07 -24.88 -8.35
CA THR A 1035 41.79 -25.80 -7.24
C THR A 1035 40.32 -25.78 -6.84
N MET A 1036 39.62 -24.66 -7.08
CA MET A 1036 38.20 -24.49 -6.77
C MET A 1036 37.29 -24.97 -7.90
N TYR A 1037 37.68 -24.72 -9.16
CA TYR A 1037 36.89 -25.03 -10.34
C TYR A 1037 37.67 -25.97 -11.26
N PRO A 1038 37.26 -27.25 -11.39
CA PRO A 1038 37.84 -28.15 -12.36
C PRO A 1038 37.67 -27.62 -13.79
N LEU A 1039 38.72 -27.73 -14.62
CA LEU A 1039 38.70 -27.28 -16.03
C LEU A 1039 37.54 -27.88 -16.86
N SER A 1040 37.08 -29.08 -16.50
CA SER A 1040 35.93 -29.73 -17.16
C SER A 1040 34.61 -28.95 -17.05
N GLN A 1041 34.49 -28.05 -16.08
CA GLN A 1041 33.28 -27.24 -15.89
C GLN A 1041 33.17 -26.07 -16.88
N LYS A 1042 34.21 -25.79 -17.68
CA LYS A 1042 34.28 -24.65 -18.63
C LYS A 1042 33.99 -23.28 -17.98
N LYS A 1043 34.25 -23.15 -16.68
CA LYS A 1043 34.01 -21.94 -15.89
C LYS A 1043 35.23 -21.03 -15.76
N LEU A 1044 36.40 -21.46 -16.24
CA LEU A 1044 37.63 -20.68 -16.17
C LEU A 1044 38.46 -20.78 -17.46
N ILE A 1045 39.16 -19.70 -17.79
CA ILE A 1045 40.18 -19.62 -18.87
C ILE A 1045 41.35 -18.74 -18.43
N SER A 1046 42.51 -18.89 -19.05
CA SER A 1046 43.63 -17.94 -18.88
C SER A 1046 43.47 -16.71 -19.77
N THR A 1047 44.27 -15.67 -19.51
CA THR A 1047 44.30 -14.47 -20.36
C THR A 1047 44.65 -14.81 -21.81
N ASP A 1048 45.57 -15.75 -22.00
CA ASP A 1048 46.08 -16.12 -23.33
C ASP A 1048 45.00 -16.86 -24.14
N VAL A 1049 44.23 -17.73 -23.48
CA VAL A 1049 43.11 -18.46 -24.11
C VAL A 1049 41.99 -17.49 -24.48
N PHE A 1050 41.71 -16.48 -23.65
CA PHE A 1050 40.73 -15.45 -23.97
C PHE A 1050 41.11 -14.66 -25.22
N LEU A 1051 42.36 -14.22 -25.34
CA LEU A 1051 42.83 -13.48 -26.52
C LEU A 1051 42.70 -14.31 -27.80
N VAL A 1052 43.02 -15.61 -27.74
CA VAL A 1052 42.81 -16.53 -28.86
C VAL A 1052 41.31 -16.68 -29.18
N TYR A 1053 40.46 -16.81 -28.16
CA TYR A 1053 39.01 -16.90 -28.34
C TYR A 1053 38.44 -15.67 -29.07
N GLU A 1054 38.81 -14.46 -28.65
CA GLU A 1054 38.37 -13.21 -29.30
C GLU A 1054 38.86 -13.11 -30.74
N MET A 1055 40.14 -13.43 -31.01
CA MET A 1055 40.69 -13.41 -32.36
C MET A 1055 39.94 -14.39 -33.29
N VAL A 1056 39.67 -15.60 -32.81
CA VAL A 1056 38.94 -16.62 -33.59
C VAL A 1056 37.48 -16.23 -33.76
N LYS A 1057 36.83 -15.65 -32.74
CA LYS A 1057 35.44 -15.17 -32.80
C LYS A 1057 35.27 -14.03 -33.80
N ASP A 1058 36.14 -13.02 -33.77
CA ASP A 1058 36.14 -11.92 -34.74
C ASP A 1058 36.33 -12.48 -36.17
N THR A 1059 37.24 -13.44 -36.35
CA THR A 1059 37.47 -14.12 -37.63
C THR A 1059 36.22 -14.92 -38.07
N ALA A 1060 35.61 -15.70 -37.18
CA ALA A 1060 34.42 -16.50 -37.48
C ALA A 1060 33.20 -15.64 -37.82
N ILE A 1061 33.06 -14.46 -37.20
CA ILE A 1061 32.02 -13.46 -37.52
C ILE A 1061 32.28 -12.85 -38.90
N GLU A 1062 33.54 -12.56 -39.25
CA GLU A 1062 33.91 -12.06 -40.59
C GLU A 1062 33.68 -13.08 -41.70
N PHE A 1063 33.79 -14.38 -41.42
CA PHE A 1063 33.60 -15.46 -42.41
C PHE A 1063 32.15 -15.98 -42.53
N ASN A 1064 31.23 -15.64 -41.61
CA ASN A 1064 29.82 -16.08 -41.64
C ASN A 1064 28.90 -15.26 -42.61
N VAL A 1065 29.42 -14.88 -43.78
CA VAL A 1065 28.62 -14.56 -44.99
C VAL A 1065 28.42 -15.80 -45.89
N ILE A 1066 28.79 -17.00 -45.42
CA ILE A 1066 28.55 -18.24 -46.17
C ILE A 1066 27.62 -19.16 -45.38
N ASP A 1067 26.54 -19.54 -46.05
CA ASP A 1067 25.46 -20.45 -45.69
C ASP A 1067 25.96 -21.72 -44.94
N PRO A 1068 25.30 -22.18 -43.85
CA PRO A 1068 25.67 -23.41 -43.14
C PRO A 1068 25.47 -24.71 -43.95
N SER A 1069 25.27 -24.63 -45.27
CA SER A 1069 25.08 -25.80 -46.14
C SER A 1069 26.36 -26.37 -46.73
N ASP A 1070 27.50 -25.68 -46.64
CA ASP A 1070 28.78 -26.16 -47.18
C ASP A 1070 29.83 -26.32 -46.07
N ASN A 1071 29.89 -27.52 -45.48
CA ASN A 1071 31.07 -28.04 -44.79
C ASN A 1071 31.19 -29.55 -45.05
N GLU A 1072 32.03 -29.88 -46.02
CA GLU A 1072 32.98 -31.01 -45.93
C GLU A 1072 34.34 -30.46 -45.50
#